data_AF-A0A0Q0QFH4-F1
#
_entry.id   AF-A0A0Q0QFH4-F1
#
_cell.length_a   1.000
_cell.length_b   1.000
_cell.length_c   1.000
_cell.angle_alpha   90.00
_cell.angle_beta   90.00
_cell.angle_gamma   90.00
#
_symmetry.space_group_name_H-M   'P 1'
#
loop_
_entity.id
_entity.type
_entity.pdbx_description
1 polymer ?
#
loop_
_entity_poly.entity_id
_entity_poly.type
_entity_poly.pdbx_seq_one_letter_code
_entity_poly.pdbx_strand_id
1 'polypeptide(L)'
;MTRKSSNKPRTRKARSGKSASSSKLQVWLGRIWSIGWKVALALAAVLVFIGIYLDSMIKQRFEGQLFDLPTVVYARILTLEPGGGLSLPELRNELDVLNYRKVAQPRFPGEYSSSSTRIELIRRPFEFADGPEPDRRVMLTFDGSGLSKIESLEQKRELGYLRLEPKLMGMLEKDSSEQRLFLRREQFPEVLVDALLVTEDRDFYQHDGVSPLAIGRAMVVNLKAGRTVQGGSTLTQQLAKNIFLSSDRTLWRKLREAYMALIIDYRYSKDRILEAYLNEVYLGQSGADAIHGFGLASRLYFGQPLQELRIDQLALLVGMVKGPSYYNPMRFAERARERRDLVLKLMMEHDILTAQEYQQAVTRPLDVQKTAQIAGRQPAYFQQVSIELKEKLGDKFKADSGLRVFTSLDPVSQSKLEQAINDQIPQLAKTAGKDLEAAAIAVDRNSGEIRAMVGGKRTGYDGFNRVLNASRQIGSLVKPAVYLTALTHPDQYNLATTLEDKPITLKGSEGSAWTPRNYDRKYRGEVPLYLALAQSLNVPTVALGMKLGIDQVSATLGKLGVNRDEIRPVPSMLLGSFSLTPYQVAQMYQTLTNSGKKAPLSALRSVLDLDGNVLYESLPKVSQAVDQQAAWLTTYAMKQGVQEGTGRYLNAQFSSAALAGKTGTTNDNRDSWFVGVDGREVTTIWLGRDDNQPTKLTGASGALRVYAQYLKYRIPEKLQLPWPEGITTFGFAKQAQGGLTLDCDNAFKLPIWDNQQQLKQQCENRPTEWLKKLFPW
;
A
#
# COMPACT_ATOMS: atom_id res chain seq x y z
N MET A 1 -93.34 -76.91 37.88
CA MET A 1 -94.72 -76.76 38.36
C MET A 1 -95.05 -75.27 38.49
N THR A 2 -96.22 -74.90 37.97
CA THR A 2 -97.09 -73.75 38.33
C THR A 2 -96.59 -72.31 38.20
N ARG A 3 -97.06 -71.71 37.08
CA ARG A 3 -97.32 -70.30 36.78
C ARG A 3 -98.25 -69.59 37.80
N LYS A 4 -98.15 -68.26 37.84
CA LYS A 4 -99.22 -67.23 37.76
C LYS A 4 -98.55 -65.83 37.80
N SER A 5 -98.99 -64.71 37.24
CA SER A 5 -99.92 -64.27 36.18
C SER A 5 -100.37 -62.85 36.57
N SER A 6 -100.23 -61.85 35.69
CA SER A 6 -101.15 -60.70 35.45
C SER A 6 -100.40 -59.54 34.74
N ASN A 7 -100.98 -58.61 33.98
CA ASN A 7 -102.06 -58.62 33.00
C ASN A 7 -101.77 -57.46 32.01
N LYS A 8 -102.30 -57.56 30.78
CA LYS A 8 -102.24 -56.66 29.58
C LYS A 8 -102.92 -55.27 29.80
N PRO A 9 -103.10 -54.29 28.85
CA PRO A 9 -103.03 -54.37 27.35
C PRO A 9 -102.64 -53.10 26.51
N ARG A 10 -102.67 -53.27 25.16
CA ARG A 10 -102.98 -52.31 24.05
C ARG A 10 -101.83 -51.34 23.61
N THR A 11 -101.54 -51.06 22.33
CA THR A 11 -102.32 -50.97 21.06
C THR A 11 -101.44 -51.15 19.78
N ARG A 12 -102.10 -51.51 18.67
CA ARG A 12 -101.64 -51.56 17.25
C ARG A 12 -101.05 -50.21 16.75
N LYS A 13 -100.16 -50.08 15.75
CA LYS A 13 -100.40 -50.26 14.29
C LYS A 13 -99.24 -49.57 13.50
N ALA A 14 -99.07 -50.02 12.25
CA ALA A 14 -98.55 -49.30 11.07
C ALA A 14 -97.06 -48.91 10.99
N ARG A 15 -96.29 -49.72 10.22
CA ARG A 15 -95.12 -49.23 9.48
C ARG A 15 -95.60 -48.67 8.14
N SER A 16 -95.57 -47.36 8.00
CA SER A 16 -95.51 -46.66 6.71
C SER A 16 -94.30 -45.74 6.74
N GLY A 17 -93.48 -45.80 5.70
CA GLY A 17 -92.17 -45.15 5.65
C GLY A 17 -92.20 -43.64 5.78
N LYS A 18 -91.03 -43.08 6.12
CA LYS A 18 -90.66 -41.70 5.81
C LYS A 18 -89.14 -41.50 5.88
N SER A 19 -88.63 -40.96 4.77
CA SER A 19 -87.75 -39.79 4.72
C SER A 19 -86.26 -39.95 5.08
N ALA A 20 -85.45 -40.02 4.03
CA ALA A 20 -84.04 -39.64 4.02
C ALA A 20 -83.84 -38.20 4.49
N SER A 21 -82.97 -38.00 5.49
CA SER A 21 -82.52 -36.67 5.94
C SER A 21 -81.09 -36.68 6.52
N SER A 22 -80.28 -37.70 6.24
CA SER A 22 -78.88 -37.77 6.72
C SER A 22 -77.80 -37.57 5.65
N SER A 23 -78.16 -37.48 4.36
CA SER A 23 -77.17 -37.49 3.27
C SER A 23 -76.55 -36.13 2.92
N LYS A 24 -77.16 -34.99 3.30
CA LYS A 24 -76.63 -33.67 2.92
C LYS A 24 -75.42 -33.23 3.76
N LEU A 25 -75.34 -33.61 5.03
CA LEU A 25 -74.22 -33.20 5.91
C LEU A 25 -72.92 -33.95 5.60
N GLN A 26 -72.99 -35.26 5.33
CA GLN A 26 -71.83 -36.08 4.95
C GLN A 26 -71.26 -35.70 3.58
N VAL A 27 -72.12 -35.37 2.60
CA VAL A 27 -71.67 -34.88 1.28
C VAL A 27 -71.05 -33.48 1.38
N TRP A 28 -71.54 -32.64 2.28
CA TRP A 28 -70.99 -31.31 2.53
C TRP A 28 -69.63 -31.36 3.22
N LEU A 29 -69.47 -32.21 4.23
CA LEU A 29 -68.18 -32.49 4.89
C LEU A 29 -67.15 -33.11 3.91
N GLY A 30 -67.57 -34.05 3.06
CA GLY A 30 -66.70 -34.64 2.02
C GLY A 30 -66.26 -33.63 0.95
N ARG A 31 -67.12 -32.66 0.60
CA ARG A 31 -66.75 -31.54 -0.29
C ARG A 31 -65.78 -30.56 0.38
N ILE A 32 -65.98 -30.23 1.65
CA ILE A 32 -65.04 -29.38 2.42
C ILE A 32 -63.68 -30.06 2.55
N TRP A 33 -63.65 -31.37 2.81
CA TRP A 33 -62.41 -32.14 2.84
C TRP A 33 -61.71 -32.19 1.47
N SER A 34 -62.47 -32.40 0.39
CA SER A 34 -61.94 -32.38 -0.98
C SER A 34 -61.40 -31.00 -1.39
N ILE A 35 -62.10 -29.93 -1.04
CA ILE A 35 -61.65 -28.55 -1.26
C ILE A 35 -60.41 -28.27 -0.41
N GLY A 36 -60.40 -28.65 0.87
CA GLY A 36 -59.26 -28.49 1.77
C GLY A 36 -58.02 -29.23 1.27
N TRP A 37 -58.17 -30.47 0.78
CA TRP A 37 -57.08 -31.24 0.18
C TRP A 37 -56.55 -30.59 -1.10
N LYS A 38 -57.45 -30.14 -2.00
CA LYS A 38 -57.04 -29.44 -3.24
C LYS A 38 -56.33 -28.12 -2.93
N VAL A 39 -56.79 -27.37 -1.93
CA VAL A 39 -56.15 -26.14 -1.47
C VAL A 39 -54.79 -26.45 -0.84
N ALA A 40 -54.67 -27.49 0.00
CA ALA A 40 -53.41 -27.91 0.57
C ALA A 40 -52.40 -28.34 -0.51
N LEU A 41 -52.86 -29.06 -1.54
CA LEU A 41 -52.01 -29.51 -2.65
C LEU A 41 -51.59 -28.33 -3.54
N ALA A 42 -52.50 -27.38 -3.79
CA ALA A 42 -52.16 -26.13 -4.48
C ALA A 42 -51.15 -25.28 -3.68
N LEU A 43 -51.32 -25.17 -2.36
CA LEU A 43 -50.38 -24.48 -1.47
C LEU A 43 -49.01 -25.18 -1.45
N ALA A 44 -48.98 -26.51 -1.39
CA ALA A 44 -47.75 -27.28 -1.48
C ALA A 44 -47.04 -27.05 -2.82
N ALA A 45 -47.77 -27.06 -3.93
CA ALA A 45 -47.21 -26.77 -5.25
C ALA A 45 -46.64 -25.34 -5.33
N VAL A 46 -47.32 -24.35 -4.75
CA VAL A 46 -46.82 -22.97 -4.64
C VAL A 46 -45.56 -22.90 -3.79
N LEU A 47 -45.50 -23.59 -2.65
CA LEU A 47 -44.31 -23.64 -1.80
C LEU A 47 -43.12 -24.32 -2.48
N VAL A 48 -43.37 -25.35 -3.29
CA VAL A 48 -42.33 -25.99 -4.12
C VAL A 48 -41.83 -25.01 -5.19
N PHE A 49 -42.72 -24.30 -5.88
CA PHE A 49 -42.32 -23.31 -6.87
C PHE A 49 -41.51 -22.16 -6.25
N ILE A 50 -41.94 -21.67 -5.08
CA ILE A 50 -41.16 -20.70 -4.29
C ILE A 50 -39.82 -21.30 -3.90
N GLY A 51 -39.79 -22.56 -3.47
CA GLY A 51 -38.56 -23.28 -3.14
C GLY A 51 -37.58 -23.29 -4.31
N ILE A 52 -38.02 -23.70 -5.51
CA ILE A 52 -37.21 -23.71 -6.73
C ILE A 52 -36.69 -22.31 -7.07
N TYR A 53 -37.53 -21.28 -6.93
CA TYR A 53 -37.11 -19.89 -7.16
C TYR A 53 -36.02 -19.45 -6.16
N LEU A 54 -36.26 -19.68 -4.86
CA LEU A 54 -35.30 -19.35 -3.80
C LEU A 54 -33.99 -20.12 -3.97
N ASP A 55 -34.10 -21.39 -4.32
CA ASP A 55 -32.99 -22.28 -4.60
C ASP A 55 -32.12 -21.78 -5.76
N SER A 56 -32.74 -21.41 -6.88
CA SER A 56 -32.05 -20.81 -8.02
C SER A 56 -31.35 -19.51 -7.64
N MET A 57 -31.98 -18.67 -6.83
CA MET A 57 -31.40 -17.41 -6.36
C MET A 57 -30.20 -17.65 -5.42
N ILE A 58 -30.33 -18.60 -4.49
CA ILE A 58 -29.26 -19.01 -3.57
C ILE A 58 -28.08 -19.58 -4.37
N LYS A 59 -28.35 -20.46 -5.33
CA LYS A 59 -27.34 -21.06 -6.21
C LYS A 59 -26.57 -20.01 -6.99
N GLN A 60 -27.28 -19.08 -7.63
CA GLN A 60 -26.65 -17.98 -8.39
C GLN A 60 -25.72 -17.14 -7.51
N ARG A 61 -26.08 -16.92 -6.24
CA ARG A 61 -25.28 -16.11 -5.32
C ARG A 61 -24.08 -16.87 -4.75
N PHE A 62 -24.24 -18.13 -4.32
CA PHE A 62 -23.19 -18.91 -3.66
C PHE A 62 -22.20 -19.57 -4.62
N GLU A 63 -22.63 -19.99 -5.81
CA GLU A 63 -21.75 -20.54 -6.86
C GLU A 63 -21.16 -19.44 -7.74
N GLY A 64 -21.81 -18.28 -7.80
CA GLY A 64 -21.27 -17.07 -8.41
C GLY A 64 -20.46 -16.23 -7.41
N GLN A 65 -20.62 -14.92 -7.52
CA GLN A 65 -19.94 -13.97 -6.65
C GLN A 65 -20.79 -13.71 -5.38
N LEU A 66 -20.44 -14.40 -4.28
CA LEU A 66 -21.14 -14.28 -3.00
C LEU A 66 -21.08 -12.86 -2.43
N PHE A 67 -19.92 -12.21 -2.59
CA PHE A 67 -19.62 -10.86 -2.14
C PHE A 67 -18.94 -10.06 -3.25
N ASP A 68 -19.25 -8.77 -3.33
CA ASP A 68 -18.41 -7.82 -4.05
C ASP A 68 -17.15 -7.59 -3.22
N LEU A 69 -16.04 -8.21 -3.63
CA LEU A 69 -14.81 -8.21 -2.84
C LEU A 69 -13.88 -7.10 -3.33
N PRO A 70 -13.50 -6.15 -2.47
CA PRO A 70 -12.62 -5.08 -2.90
C PRO A 70 -11.24 -5.63 -3.25
N THR A 71 -10.54 -4.93 -4.13
CA THR A 71 -9.14 -5.23 -4.43
C THR A 71 -8.27 -4.85 -3.22
N VAL A 72 -7.62 -5.83 -2.61
CA VAL A 72 -6.78 -5.66 -1.41
C VAL A 72 -5.36 -5.30 -1.84
N VAL A 73 -4.82 -4.20 -1.31
CA VAL A 73 -3.50 -3.69 -1.70
C VAL A 73 -2.50 -3.83 -0.57
N TYR A 74 -1.40 -4.53 -0.84
CA TYR A 74 -0.28 -4.75 0.04
C TYR A 74 0.96 -3.95 -0.39
N ALA A 75 1.76 -3.52 0.58
CA ALA A 75 3.07 -2.91 0.35
C ALA A 75 4.09 -3.94 -0.18
N ARG A 76 5.35 -3.53 -0.30
CA ARG A 76 6.43 -4.44 -0.69
C ARG A 76 6.60 -5.60 0.29
N ILE A 77 7.00 -6.75 -0.23
CA ILE A 77 7.51 -7.87 0.56
C ILE A 77 8.98 -7.56 0.87
N LEU A 78 9.35 -7.53 2.16
CA LEU A 78 10.74 -7.38 2.57
C LEU A 78 11.38 -8.77 2.72
N THR A 79 12.36 -9.07 1.86
CA THR A 79 13.21 -10.26 1.99
C THR A 79 14.49 -9.88 2.72
N LEU A 80 14.77 -10.58 3.81
CA LEU A 80 15.99 -10.47 4.59
C LEU A 80 16.94 -11.59 4.19
N GLU A 81 18.21 -11.27 3.97
CA GLU A 81 19.24 -12.22 3.55
C GLU A 81 20.52 -11.98 4.39
N PRO A 82 21.24 -13.04 4.81
CA PRO A 82 22.56 -12.90 5.41
C PRO A 82 23.53 -12.16 4.47
N GLY A 83 24.29 -11.22 5.01
CA GLY A 83 25.14 -10.30 4.25
C GLY A 83 24.40 -9.07 3.71
N GLY A 84 23.09 -8.96 3.92
CA GLY A 84 22.31 -7.78 3.55
C GLY A 84 22.66 -6.56 4.39
N GLY A 85 22.71 -5.38 3.75
CA GLY A 85 23.10 -4.11 4.39
C GLY A 85 22.05 -3.49 5.34
N LEU A 86 20.93 -4.18 5.60
CA LEU A 86 19.90 -3.68 6.51
C LEU A 86 20.41 -3.74 7.96
N SER A 87 20.49 -2.58 8.61
CA SER A 87 20.93 -2.48 10.00
C SER A 87 19.82 -2.84 10.99
N LEU A 88 20.21 -3.15 12.23
CA LEU A 88 19.26 -3.47 13.30
C LEU A 88 18.25 -2.33 13.58
N PRO A 89 18.66 -1.04 13.68
CA PRO A 89 17.71 0.06 13.84
C PRO A 89 16.74 0.19 12.66
N GLU A 90 17.19 -0.07 11.44
CA GLU A 90 16.31 -0.05 10.26
C GLU A 90 15.30 -1.18 10.31
N LEU A 91 15.71 -2.41 10.65
CA LEU A 91 14.76 -3.51 10.81
C LEU A 91 13.74 -3.24 11.93
N ARG A 92 14.15 -2.60 13.03
CA ARG A 92 13.19 -2.17 14.06
C ARG A 92 12.14 -1.22 13.49
N ASN A 93 12.54 -0.26 12.65
CA ASN A 93 11.59 0.64 11.99
C ASN A 93 10.62 -0.14 11.07
N GLU A 94 11.10 -1.14 10.34
CA GLU A 94 10.25 -2.01 9.50
C GLU A 94 9.21 -2.74 10.34
N LEU A 95 9.65 -3.38 11.43
CA LEU A 95 8.80 -4.11 12.37
C LEU A 95 7.77 -3.17 13.02
N ASP A 96 8.16 -1.96 13.42
CA ASP A 96 7.26 -0.96 14.00
C ASP A 96 6.19 -0.53 12.99
N VAL A 97 6.55 -0.32 11.71
CA VAL A 97 5.58 0.04 10.66
C VAL A 97 4.63 -1.12 10.30
N LEU A 98 5.08 -2.37 10.49
CA LEU A 98 4.28 -3.59 10.40
C LEU A 98 3.49 -3.90 11.69
N ASN A 99 3.48 -2.99 12.67
CA ASN A 99 2.81 -3.17 13.96
C ASN A 99 3.26 -4.44 14.71
N TYR A 100 4.53 -4.83 14.60
CA TYR A 100 5.08 -5.85 15.49
C TYR A 100 5.20 -5.30 16.92
N ARG A 101 4.89 -6.12 17.92
CA ARG A 101 4.92 -5.73 19.33
C ARG A 101 6.26 -6.11 19.94
N LYS A 102 6.97 -5.11 20.50
CA LYS A 102 8.19 -5.36 21.26
C LYS A 102 7.85 -5.92 22.65
N VAL A 103 8.34 -7.12 22.95
CA VAL A 103 8.14 -7.82 24.22
C VAL A 103 9.46 -8.37 24.76
N ALA A 104 9.49 -8.78 26.03
CA ALA A 104 10.67 -9.38 26.64
C ALA A 104 10.93 -10.81 26.11
N GLN A 105 9.86 -11.59 25.92
CA GLN A 105 9.91 -12.97 25.43
C GLN A 105 8.81 -13.15 24.36
N PRO A 106 9.15 -13.23 23.07
CA PRO A 106 8.17 -13.47 22.02
C PRO A 106 7.52 -14.83 22.21
N ARG A 107 6.17 -14.87 22.25
CA ARG A 107 5.39 -16.11 22.35
C ARG A 107 4.35 -16.24 21.26
N PHE A 108 3.92 -15.13 20.67
CA PHE A 108 2.88 -15.11 19.65
C PHE A 108 3.37 -14.48 18.34
N PRO A 109 2.77 -14.82 17.19
CA PRO A 109 3.03 -14.15 15.93
C PRO A 109 2.88 -12.63 16.04
N GLY A 110 3.71 -11.89 15.31
CA GLY A 110 3.70 -10.43 15.37
C GLY A 110 4.40 -9.86 16.60
N GLU A 111 5.15 -10.66 17.35
CA GLU A 111 5.98 -10.22 18.48
C GLU A 111 7.47 -10.30 18.17
N TYR A 112 8.23 -9.39 18.77
CA TYR A 112 9.69 -9.43 18.70
C TYR A 112 10.34 -8.98 20.01
N SER A 113 11.55 -9.46 20.27
CA SER A 113 12.46 -8.91 21.26
C SER A 113 13.73 -8.44 20.56
N SER A 114 14.46 -7.52 21.18
CA SER A 114 15.66 -6.98 20.55
C SER A 114 16.71 -6.56 21.58
N SER A 115 17.95 -6.98 21.31
CA SER A 115 19.17 -6.59 22.04
C SER A 115 20.01 -5.61 21.21
N SER A 116 21.29 -5.41 21.56
CA SER A 116 22.21 -4.57 20.78
C SER A 116 22.63 -5.20 19.44
N THR A 117 22.63 -6.53 19.33
CA THR A 117 23.12 -7.25 18.15
C THR A 117 22.15 -8.31 17.62
N ARG A 118 21.01 -8.52 18.30
CA ARG A 118 20.05 -9.58 17.90
C ARG A 118 18.61 -9.10 17.95
N ILE A 119 17.78 -9.67 17.07
CA ILE A 119 16.32 -9.60 17.10
C ILE A 119 15.78 -11.02 17.08
N GLU A 120 15.02 -11.39 18.10
CA GLU A 120 14.18 -12.59 18.05
C GLU A 120 12.78 -12.16 17.62
N LEU A 121 12.22 -12.77 16.57
CA LEU A 121 10.88 -12.43 16.09
C LEU A 121 10.10 -13.69 15.75
N ILE A 122 8.77 -13.62 15.93
CA ILE A 122 7.84 -14.64 15.44
C ILE A 122 7.10 -14.02 14.25
N ARG A 123 7.55 -14.37 13.04
CA ARG A 123 7.02 -13.87 11.77
C ARG A 123 5.60 -14.41 11.60
N ARG A 124 4.66 -13.57 11.17
CA ARG A 124 3.24 -13.94 10.99
C ARG A 124 3.03 -15.00 9.91
N PRO A 125 2.00 -15.86 10.01
CA PRO A 125 1.62 -16.67 8.86
C PRO A 125 1.12 -15.76 7.74
N PHE A 126 1.48 -16.05 6.50
CA PHE A 126 1.04 -15.27 5.35
C PHE A 126 1.02 -16.11 4.07
N GLU A 127 0.04 -15.83 3.22
CA GLU A 127 -0.09 -16.47 1.91
C GLU A 127 0.66 -15.68 0.85
N PHE A 128 1.88 -16.07 0.52
CA PHE A 128 2.65 -15.43 -0.54
C PHE A 128 2.18 -15.89 -1.91
N ALA A 129 2.70 -15.26 -2.98
CA ALA A 129 2.30 -15.59 -4.34
C ALA A 129 2.66 -17.02 -4.76
N ASP A 130 3.70 -17.58 -4.15
CA ASP A 130 4.20 -18.94 -4.33
C ASP A 130 3.63 -19.94 -3.32
N GLY A 131 2.72 -19.51 -2.43
CA GLY A 131 1.99 -20.37 -1.50
C GLY A 131 1.98 -19.88 -0.05
N PRO A 132 1.23 -20.58 0.83
CA PRO A 132 1.15 -20.25 2.24
C PRO A 132 2.45 -20.58 2.97
N GLU A 133 2.89 -19.64 3.81
CA GLU A 133 3.90 -19.91 4.82
C GLU A 133 3.31 -19.76 6.23
N PRO A 134 3.59 -20.72 7.14
CA PRO A 134 3.17 -20.61 8.53
C PRO A 134 3.97 -19.53 9.27
N ASP A 135 3.63 -19.29 10.53
CA ASP A 135 4.47 -18.50 11.40
C ASP A 135 5.86 -19.13 11.55
N ARG A 136 6.87 -18.28 11.82
CA ARG A 136 8.26 -18.74 11.99
C ARG A 136 8.92 -18.00 13.12
N ARG A 137 9.36 -18.72 14.14
CA ARG A 137 10.23 -18.18 15.18
C ARG A 137 11.69 -18.19 14.74
N VAL A 138 12.28 -17.01 14.62
CA VAL A 138 13.64 -16.82 14.10
C VAL A 138 14.47 -15.89 14.97
N MET A 139 15.77 -16.13 14.97
CA MET A 139 16.78 -15.25 15.55
C MET A 139 17.59 -14.61 14.43
N LEU A 140 17.61 -13.28 14.41
CA LEU A 140 18.39 -12.46 13.50
C LEU A 140 19.59 -11.91 14.25
N THR A 141 20.80 -12.11 13.71
CA THR A 141 22.04 -11.59 14.28
C THR A 141 22.64 -10.54 13.35
N PHE A 142 23.08 -9.44 13.94
CA PHE A 142 23.65 -8.29 13.25
C PHE A 142 25.10 -8.06 13.67
N ASP A 143 25.89 -7.55 12.73
CA ASP A 143 27.25 -7.08 12.96
C ASP A 143 27.44 -5.64 12.40
N GLY A 144 28.68 -5.18 12.27
CA GLY A 144 28.98 -3.84 11.76
C GLY A 144 28.65 -3.62 10.28
N SER A 145 28.35 -4.69 9.53
CA SER A 145 28.03 -4.67 8.10
C SER A 145 26.54 -4.82 7.79
N GLY A 146 25.75 -5.30 8.75
CA GLY A 146 24.31 -5.49 8.59
C GLY A 146 23.82 -6.80 9.21
N LEU A 147 22.86 -7.45 8.56
CA LEU A 147 22.32 -8.74 8.97
C LEU A 147 23.32 -9.86 8.61
N SER A 148 23.92 -10.51 9.60
CA SER A 148 24.95 -11.53 9.37
C SER A 148 24.42 -12.96 9.37
N LYS A 149 23.35 -13.23 10.13
CA LYS A 149 22.79 -14.59 10.25
C LYS A 149 21.29 -14.57 10.53
N ILE A 150 20.57 -15.53 9.92
CA ILE A 150 19.17 -15.84 10.16
C ILE A 150 19.08 -17.29 10.63
N GLU A 151 18.53 -17.54 11.81
CA GLU A 151 18.41 -18.88 12.39
C GLU A 151 16.95 -19.20 12.74
N SER A 152 16.45 -20.35 12.28
CA SER A 152 15.16 -20.89 12.72
C SER A 152 15.33 -21.53 14.10
N LEU A 153 14.60 -21.02 15.09
CA LEU A 153 14.64 -21.55 16.45
C LEU A 153 13.86 -22.87 16.60
N GLU A 154 12.89 -23.11 15.73
CA GLU A 154 12.12 -24.35 15.67
C GLU A 154 12.94 -25.49 15.03
N GLN A 155 13.53 -25.23 13.87
CA GLN A 155 14.25 -26.23 13.08
C GLN A 155 15.74 -26.32 13.47
N LYS A 156 16.23 -25.39 14.31
CA LYS A 156 17.63 -25.29 14.74
C LYS A 156 18.63 -25.29 13.57
N ARG A 157 18.31 -24.53 12.52
CA ARG A 157 19.14 -24.41 11.32
C ARG A 157 19.20 -22.97 10.82
N GLU A 158 20.25 -22.66 10.08
CA GLU A 158 20.39 -21.39 9.40
C GLU A 158 19.49 -21.33 8.17
N LEU A 159 18.94 -20.14 7.92
CA LEU A 159 18.11 -19.86 6.75
C LEU A 159 18.89 -18.94 5.81
N GLY A 160 18.83 -19.23 4.50
CA GLY A 160 19.42 -18.36 3.48
C GLY A 160 18.63 -17.05 3.28
N TYR A 161 17.35 -17.03 3.64
CA TYR A 161 16.52 -15.84 3.60
C TYR A 161 15.33 -15.94 4.55
N LEU A 162 14.69 -14.80 4.82
CA LEU A 162 13.40 -14.69 5.51
C LEU A 162 12.54 -13.63 4.84
N ARG A 163 11.32 -13.97 4.46
CA ARG A 163 10.33 -13.00 3.99
C ARG A 163 9.47 -12.51 5.15
N LEU A 164 9.37 -11.20 5.31
CA LEU A 164 8.35 -10.59 6.16
C LEU A 164 7.05 -10.44 5.37
N GLU A 165 5.93 -10.64 6.04
CA GLU A 165 4.62 -10.39 5.47
C GLU A 165 4.45 -8.90 5.12
N PRO A 166 3.85 -8.58 3.96
CA PRO A 166 3.71 -7.20 3.55
C PRO A 166 2.60 -6.50 4.33
N LYS A 167 2.76 -5.20 4.53
CA LYS A 167 1.75 -4.35 5.19
C LYS A 167 0.49 -4.26 4.32
N LEU A 168 -0.69 -4.49 4.90
CA LEU A 168 -1.95 -4.10 4.28
C LEU A 168 -2.01 -2.57 4.22
N MET A 169 -2.04 -2.01 3.01
CA MET A 169 -2.14 -0.56 2.80
C MET A 169 -3.58 -0.09 2.74
N GLY A 170 -4.50 -0.97 2.35
CA GLY A 170 -5.91 -0.66 2.22
C GLY A 170 -6.55 -1.45 1.10
N MET A 171 -7.68 -0.94 0.63
CA MET A 171 -8.48 -1.54 -0.42
C MET A 171 -8.76 -0.48 -1.49
N LEU A 172 -8.74 -0.89 -2.75
CA LEU A 172 -9.23 -0.04 -3.84
C LEU A 172 -10.75 -0.16 -3.87
N GLU A 173 -11.40 0.97 -3.60
CA GLU A 173 -12.84 1.08 -3.44
C GLU A 173 -13.54 0.95 -4.80
N LYS A 174 -14.66 0.22 -4.81
CA LYS A 174 -15.79 0.45 -5.70
C LYS A 174 -16.72 1.44 -4.98
N ASP A 175 -17.69 2.03 -5.68
CA ASP A 175 -18.77 2.85 -5.11
C ASP A 175 -19.69 2.11 -4.08
N SER A 176 -19.22 1.00 -3.48
CA SER A 176 -19.89 0.24 -2.44
C SER A 176 -19.53 0.80 -1.07
N SER A 177 -20.55 1.10 -0.27
CA SER A 177 -20.39 1.49 1.13
C SER A 177 -20.05 0.31 2.05
N GLU A 178 -19.87 -0.91 1.53
CA GLU A 178 -19.54 -2.09 2.35
C GLU A 178 -18.13 -2.59 2.05
N GLN A 179 -17.31 -2.72 3.10
CA GLN A 179 -15.94 -3.22 3.02
C GLN A 179 -15.80 -4.55 3.76
N ARG A 180 -15.05 -5.47 3.14
CA ARG A 180 -14.78 -6.82 3.63
C ARG A 180 -13.34 -7.20 3.32
N LEU A 181 -12.68 -7.87 4.26
CA LEU A 181 -11.44 -8.61 4.02
C LEU A 181 -11.79 -10.10 4.06
N PHE A 182 -11.92 -10.71 2.89
CA PHE A 182 -12.28 -12.12 2.79
C PHE A 182 -11.18 -13.01 3.37
N LEU A 183 -11.57 -13.92 4.25
CA LEU A 183 -10.73 -14.99 4.79
C LEU A 183 -11.42 -16.33 4.55
N ARG A 184 -10.65 -17.36 4.22
CA ARG A 184 -11.12 -18.74 4.14
C ARG A 184 -11.38 -19.30 5.56
N ARG A 185 -12.24 -20.31 5.67
CA ARG A 185 -12.61 -20.97 6.96
C ARG A 185 -11.39 -21.35 7.80
N GLU A 186 -10.36 -21.89 7.15
CA GLU A 186 -9.12 -22.37 7.77
C GLU A 186 -8.27 -21.24 8.39
N GLN A 187 -8.50 -20.00 7.96
CA GLN A 187 -7.77 -18.83 8.46
C GLN A 187 -8.41 -18.23 9.72
N PHE A 188 -9.62 -18.65 10.10
CA PHE A 188 -10.26 -18.20 11.34
C PHE A 188 -9.77 -19.04 12.53
N PRO A 189 -9.36 -18.42 13.65
CA PRO A 189 -8.99 -19.17 14.85
C PRO A 189 -10.14 -20.04 15.36
N GLU A 190 -9.89 -21.31 15.70
CA GLU A 190 -10.96 -22.20 16.21
C GLU A 190 -11.63 -21.65 17.48
N VAL A 191 -10.85 -21.03 18.37
CA VAL A 191 -11.38 -20.36 19.58
C VAL A 191 -12.41 -19.27 19.24
N LEU A 192 -12.27 -18.57 18.11
CA LEU A 192 -13.26 -17.59 17.65
C LEU A 192 -14.55 -18.29 17.21
N VAL A 193 -14.42 -19.40 16.48
CA VAL A 193 -15.53 -20.19 16.00
C VAL A 193 -16.31 -20.76 17.19
N ASP A 194 -15.61 -21.38 18.15
CA ASP A 194 -16.22 -21.92 19.36
C ASP A 194 -16.94 -20.83 20.17
N ALA A 195 -16.31 -19.67 20.33
CA ALA A 195 -16.93 -18.50 20.98
C ALA A 195 -18.22 -18.05 20.28
N LEU A 196 -18.21 -18.02 18.94
CA LEU A 196 -19.38 -17.65 18.15
C LEU A 196 -20.49 -18.69 18.31
N LEU A 197 -20.19 -19.98 18.18
CA LEU A 197 -21.17 -21.06 18.28
C LEU A 197 -21.79 -21.12 19.68
N VAL A 198 -20.99 -21.05 20.75
CA VAL A 198 -21.53 -21.10 22.12
C VAL A 198 -22.46 -19.93 22.45
N THR A 199 -22.20 -18.79 21.81
CA THR A 199 -22.94 -17.53 22.03
C THR A 199 -24.18 -17.41 21.17
N GLU A 200 -24.09 -17.72 19.88
CA GLU A 200 -25.14 -17.44 18.90
C GLU A 200 -25.90 -18.71 18.47
N ASP A 201 -25.25 -19.86 18.34
CA ASP A 201 -25.89 -21.10 17.83
C ASP A 201 -25.15 -22.40 18.24
N ARG A 202 -25.48 -22.90 19.43
CA ARG A 202 -24.76 -24.01 20.07
C ARG A 202 -24.85 -25.33 19.32
N ASP A 203 -26.01 -25.59 18.71
CA ASP A 203 -26.31 -26.86 18.04
C ASP A 203 -26.13 -26.72 16.52
N PHE A 204 -25.35 -25.73 16.05
CA PHE A 204 -25.19 -25.36 14.64
C PHE A 204 -24.90 -26.54 13.71
N TYR A 205 -23.98 -27.42 14.11
CA TYR A 205 -23.61 -28.60 13.31
C TYR A 205 -24.65 -29.73 13.35
N GLN A 206 -25.65 -29.66 14.24
CA GLN A 206 -26.61 -30.73 14.48
C GLN A 206 -27.97 -30.50 13.82
N HIS A 207 -28.34 -29.25 13.55
CA HIS A 207 -29.64 -28.90 12.94
C HIS A 207 -29.51 -28.57 11.45
N ASP A 208 -30.57 -28.73 10.67
CA ASP A 208 -30.59 -28.47 9.23
C ASP A 208 -30.97 -27.02 8.91
N GLY A 209 -30.21 -26.03 9.42
CA GLY A 209 -30.43 -24.60 9.15
C GLY A 209 -31.49 -23.91 10.01
N VAL A 210 -32.44 -24.65 10.59
CA VAL A 210 -33.40 -24.12 11.58
C VAL A 210 -33.39 -25.03 12.81
N SER A 211 -33.39 -24.46 14.01
CA SER A 211 -33.44 -25.22 15.27
C SER A 211 -34.81 -25.09 15.95
N PRO A 212 -35.70 -26.10 15.85
CA PRO A 212 -36.98 -26.11 16.56
C PRO A 212 -36.82 -26.02 18.08
N LEU A 213 -35.77 -26.65 18.61
CA LEU A 213 -35.42 -26.60 20.04
C LEU A 213 -35.06 -25.18 20.48
N ALA A 214 -34.26 -24.45 19.70
CA ALA A 214 -33.91 -23.06 20.00
C ALA A 214 -35.14 -22.13 19.93
N ILE A 215 -36.02 -22.32 18.93
CA ILE A 215 -37.27 -21.56 18.80
C ILE A 215 -38.19 -21.81 19.99
N GLY A 216 -38.41 -23.07 20.36
CA GLY A 216 -39.24 -23.45 21.50
C GLY A 216 -38.70 -22.90 22.82
N ARG A 217 -37.39 -23.00 23.05
CA ARG A 217 -36.71 -22.45 24.24
C ARG A 217 -36.88 -20.93 24.33
N ALA A 218 -36.63 -20.22 23.23
CA ALA A 218 -36.79 -18.77 23.16
C ALA A 218 -38.25 -18.33 23.39
N MET A 219 -39.22 -19.08 22.86
CA MET A 219 -40.65 -18.80 23.06
C MET A 219 -41.03 -18.88 24.54
N VAL A 220 -40.62 -19.95 25.24
CA VAL A 220 -40.89 -20.11 26.69
C VAL A 220 -40.28 -18.99 27.51
N VAL A 221 -39.02 -18.62 27.24
CA VAL A 221 -38.32 -17.54 27.95
C VAL A 221 -38.97 -16.18 27.70
N ASN A 222 -39.33 -15.88 26.45
CA ASN A 222 -39.96 -14.61 26.07
C ASN A 222 -41.38 -14.48 26.64
N LEU A 223 -42.15 -15.57 26.70
CA LEU A 223 -43.46 -15.60 27.35
C LEU A 223 -43.36 -15.33 28.85
N LYS A 224 -42.38 -15.93 29.54
CA LYS A 224 -42.12 -15.69 30.97
C LYS A 224 -41.67 -14.26 31.25
N ALA A 225 -40.91 -13.64 30.34
CA ALA A 225 -40.37 -12.30 30.52
C ALA A 225 -41.29 -11.17 30.05
N GLY A 226 -42.41 -11.48 29.38
CA GLY A 226 -43.36 -10.49 28.84
C GLY A 226 -42.80 -9.60 27.70
N ARG A 227 -41.57 -9.87 27.24
CA ARG A 227 -40.89 -9.16 26.16
C ARG A 227 -39.90 -10.10 25.46
N THR A 228 -39.44 -9.74 24.26
CA THR A 228 -38.37 -10.50 23.59
C THR A 228 -37.04 -10.32 24.32
N VAL A 229 -36.57 -11.36 25.00
CA VAL A 229 -35.31 -11.39 25.75
C VAL A 229 -34.27 -12.29 25.07
N GLN A 230 -34.71 -13.43 24.51
CA GLN A 230 -33.85 -14.41 23.84
C GLN A 230 -34.26 -14.60 22.38
N GLY A 231 -33.26 -14.62 21.48
CA GLY A 231 -33.45 -14.94 20.07
C GLY A 231 -33.39 -16.45 19.84
N GLY A 232 -34.26 -16.98 18.99
CA GLY A 232 -34.26 -18.38 18.55
C GLY A 232 -33.80 -18.56 17.11
N SER A 233 -33.00 -17.62 16.57
CA SER A 233 -32.54 -17.68 15.17
C SER A 233 -31.16 -18.31 15.07
N THR A 234 -30.99 -19.22 14.11
CA THR A 234 -29.73 -19.92 13.82
C THR A 234 -28.76 -19.05 13.02
N LEU A 235 -27.47 -19.42 12.95
CA LEU A 235 -26.49 -18.73 12.09
C LEU A 235 -26.91 -18.76 10.62
N THR A 236 -27.40 -19.89 10.11
CA THR A 236 -27.88 -20.01 8.73
C THR A 236 -29.06 -19.07 8.45
N GLN A 237 -29.98 -18.87 9.40
CA GLN A 237 -31.07 -17.89 9.28
C GLN A 237 -30.55 -16.45 9.29
N GLN A 238 -29.58 -16.15 10.14
CA GLN A 238 -28.95 -14.82 10.18
C GLN A 238 -28.20 -14.51 8.87
N LEU A 239 -27.50 -15.50 8.31
CA LEU A 239 -26.83 -15.41 7.00
C LEU A 239 -27.84 -15.13 5.88
N ALA A 240 -28.91 -15.93 5.80
CA ALA A 240 -29.96 -15.75 4.81
C ALA A 240 -30.59 -14.34 4.88
N LYS A 241 -30.82 -13.85 6.10
CA LYS A 241 -31.31 -12.49 6.35
C LYS A 241 -30.36 -11.42 5.82
N ASN A 242 -29.06 -11.53 6.11
CA ASN A 242 -28.09 -10.49 5.76
C ASN A 242 -27.82 -10.45 4.24
N ILE A 243 -27.79 -11.60 3.57
CA ILE A 243 -27.46 -11.67 2.13
C ILE A 243 -28.67 -11.40 1.22
N PHE A 244 -29.85 -11.91 1.56
CA PHE A 244 -30.97 -11.98 0.59
C PHE A 244 -32.18 -11.13 0.94
N LEU A 245 -32.30 -10.62 2.16
CA LEU A 245 -33.56 -10.04 2.65
C LEU A 245 -33.38 -8.61 3.16
N SER A 246 -34.45 -7.82 3.06
CA SER A 246 -34.50 -6.46 3.60
C SER A 246 -34.57 -6.44 5.13
N SER A 247 -34.36 -5.26 5.72
CA SER A 247 -34.41 -5.02 7.17
C SER A 247 -35.83 -4.97 7.77
N ASP A 248 -36.88 -5.23 6.98
CA ASP A 248 -38.30 -5.05 7.36
C ASP A 248 -38.76 -6.03 8.44
N ARG A 249 -39.30 -5.56 9.58
CA ARG A 249 -39.71 -6.46 10.68
C ARG A 249 -41.07 -7.12 10.46
N THR A 250 -41.17 -8.07 9.53
CA THR A 250 -42.40 -8.85 9.26
C THR A 250 -42.24 -10.35 9.57
N LEU A 251 -43.32 -11.01 10.00
CA LEU A 251 -43.37 -12.47 10.18
C LEU A 251 -43.15 -13.22 8.85
N TRP A 252 -43.62 -12.64 7.74
CA TRP A 252 -43.43 -13.21 6.42
C TRP A 252 -41.96 -13.26 5.99
N ARG A 253 -41.19 -12.19 6.28
CA ARG A 253 -39.73 -12.22 6.09
C ARG A 253 -39.11 -13.33 6.94
N LYS A 254 -39.55 -13.51 8.19
CA LYS A 254 -39.01 -14.56 9.07
C LYS A 254 -39.28 -15.98 8.56
N LEU A 255 -40.43 -16.23 7.95
CA LEU A 255 -40.72 -17.50 7.27
C LEU A 255 -39.82 -17.71 6.04
N ARG A 256 -39.59 -16.66 5.24
CA ARG A 256 -38.65 -16.71 4.11
C ARG A 256 -37.22 -17.00 4.57
N GLU A 257 -36.76 -16.36 5.65
CA GLU A 257 -35.45 -16.65 6.27
C GLU A 257 -35.32 -18.12 6.64
N ALA A 258 -36.33 -18.67 7.31
CA ALA A 258 -36.33 -20.07 7.72
C ALA A 258 -36.28 -21.01 6.51
N TYR A 259 -37.07 -20.75 5.46
CA TYR A 259 -37.08 -21.60 4.28
C TYR A 259 -35.76 -21.51 3.49
N MET A 260 -35.22 -20.30 3.31
CA MET A 260 -33.89 -20.11 2.73
C MET A 260 -32.82 -20.82 3.54
N ALA A 261 -32.88 -20.78 4.87
CA ALA A 261 -31.91 -21.44 5.74
C ALA A 261 -31.91 -22.96 5.55
N LEU A 262 -33.09 -23.59 5.44
CA LEU A 262 -33.21 -25.02 5.12
C LEU A 262 -32.55 -25.35 3.76
N ILE A 263 -32.78 -24.50 2.74
CA ILE A 263 -32.22 -24.70 1.40
C ILE A 263 -30.69 -24.53 1.40
N ILE A 264 -30.18 -23.51 2.08
CA ILE A 264 -28.74 -23.25 2.21
C ILE A 264 -28.04 -24.42 2.90
N ASP A 265 -28.58 -24.90 4.04
CA ASP A 265 -28.00 -26.00 4.81
C ASP A 265 -28.04 -27.34 4.07
N TYR A 266 -29.08 -27.57 3.26
CA TYR A 266 -29.16 -28.75 2.41
C TYR A 266 -28.11 -28.74 1.29
N ARG A 267 -27.72 -27.57 0.77
CA ARG A 267 -26.83 -27.44 -0.38
C ARG A 267 -25.35 -27.31 -0.05
N TYR A 268 -25.02 -26.63 1.03
CA TYR A 268 -23.65 -26.24 1.35
C TYR A 268 -23.22 -26.85 2.67
N SER A 269 -21.93 -27.19 2.76
CA SER A 269 -21.35 -27.69 4.00
C SER A 269 -21.45 -26.63 5.10
N LYS A 270 -21.51 -27.10 6.36
CA LYS A 270 -21.50 -26.23 7.55
C LYS A 270 -20.31 -25.27 7.56
N ASP A 271 -19.14 -25.73 7.13
CA ASP A 271 -17.94 -24.91 7.02
C ASP A 271 -18.10 -23.79 5.98
N ARG A 272 -18.73 -24.06 4.83
CA ARG A 272 -18.99 -23.03 3.82
C ARG A 272 -20.01 -22.00 4.30
N ILE A 273 -21.03 -22.42 5.04
CA ILE A 273 -22.02 -21.53 5.66
C ILE A 273 -21.36 -20.65 6.71
N LEU A 274 -20.51 -21.25 7.55
CA LEU A 274 -19.78 -20.54 8.59
C LEU A 274 -18.78 -19.56 7.99
N GLU A 275 -18.03 -19.95 6.96
CA GLU A 275 -17.13 -19.05 6.21
C GLU A 275 -17.89 -17.84 5.65
N ALA A 276 -19.04 -18.08 5.01
CA ALA A 276 -19.89 -17.00 4.50
C ALA A 276 -20.36 -16.08 5.64
N TYR A 277 -20.81 -16.64 6.76
CA TYR A 277 -21.25 -15.86 7.92
C TYR A 277 -20.14 -15.01 8.54
N LEU A 278 -18.96 -15.60 8.75
CA LEU A 278 -17.80 -14.94 9.37
C LEU A 278 -17.27 -13.77 8.51
N ASN A 279 -17.50 -13.80 7.20
CA ASN A 279 -17.14 -12.71 6.28
C ASN A 279 -18.29 -11.70 6.07
N GLU A 280 -19.54 -12.08 6.32
CA GLU A 280 -20.71 -11.26 6.02
C GLU A 280 -21.19 -10.39 7.19
N VAL A 281 -21.00 -10.86 8.43
CA VAL A 281 -21.57 -10.18 9.59
C VAL A 281 -21.10 -8.73 9.71
N TYR A 282 -22.06 -7.79 9.80
CA TYR A 282 -21.75 -6.39 10.09
C TYR A 282 -21.14 -6.29 11.49
N LEU A 283 -19.99 -5.62 11.63
CA LEU A 283 -19.27 -5.49 12.90
C LEU A 283 -18.92 -4.05 13.25
N GLY A 284 -19.04 -3.10 12.34
CA GLY A 284 -18.72 -1.71 12.66
C GLY A 284 -18.87 -0.75 11.50
N GLN A 285 -18.51 0.50 11.75
CA GLN A 285 -18.53 1.57 10.76
C GLN A 285 -17.17 2.30 10.80
N SER A 286 -16.61 2.58 9.63
CA SER A 286 -15.42 3.43 9.45
C SER A 286 -15.75 4.56 8.49
N GLY A 287 -16.04 5.76 9.01
CA GLY A 287 -16.50 6.87 8.16
C GLY A 287 -17.80 6.52 7.43
N ALA A 288 -17.79 6.58 6.10
CA ALA A 288 -18.93 6.23 5.25
C ALA A 288 -19.08 4.70 5.05
N ASP A 289 -18.07 3.91 5.42
CA ASP A 289 -17.99 2.50 5.08
C ASP A 289 -18.47 1.59 6.22
N ALA A 290 -19.38 0.69 5.89
CA ALA A 290 -19.82 -0.43 6.71
C ALA A 290 -18.74 -1.53 6.70
N ILE A 291 -18.35 -1.97 7.90
CA ILE A 291 -17.30 -2.95 8.09
C ILE A 291 -17.94 -4.31 8.37
N HIS A 292 -17.74 -5.22 7.43
CA HIS A 292 -18.27 -6.57 7.47
C HIS A 292 -17.14 -7.59 7.63
N GLY A 293 -17.44 -8.64 8.38
CA GLY A 293 -16.58 -9.78 8.64
C GLY A 293 -15.52 -9.55 9.72
N PHE A 294 -15.16 -10.64 10.41
CA PHE A 294 -14.22 -10.60 11.53
C PHE A 294 -12.80 -10.20 11.11
N GLY A 295 -12.38 -10.55 9.88
CA GLY A 295 -11.05 -10.24 9.37
C GLY A 295 -10.77 -8.74 9.26
N LEU A 296 -11.75 -7.96 8.81
CA LEU A 296 -11.61 -6.51 8.73
C LEU A 296 -11.88 -5.83 10.09
N ALA A 297 -12.81 -6.36 10.87
CA ALA A 297 -13.10 -5.86 12.21
C ALA A 297 -11.88 -5.96 13.15
N SER A 298 -11.08 -7.03 13.07
CA SER A 298 -9.86 -7.15 13.87
C SER A 298 -8.89 -6.00 13.61
N ARG A 299 -8.74 -5.62 12.34
CA ARG A 299 -7.87 -4.52 11.92
C ARG A 299 -8.45 -3.17 12.34
N LEU A 300 -9.76 -2.96 12.20
CA LEU A 300 -10.41 -1.73 12.63
C LEU A 300 -10.27 -1.48 14.13
N TYR A 301 -10.59 -2.49 14.95
CA TYR A 301 -10.66 -2.32 16.40
C TYR A 301 -9.31 -2.47 17.11
N PHE A 302 -8.42 -3.32 16.61
CA PHE A 302 -7.16 -3.67 17.31
C PHE A 302 -5.89 -3.39 16.49
N GLY A 303 -6.00 -3.04 15.20
CA GLY A 303 -4.85 -2.82 14.33
C GLY A 303 -4.06 -4.09 14.04
N GLN A 304 -4.67 -5.25 14.26
CA GLN A 304 -4.03 -6.57 14.25
C GLN A 304 -4.77 -7.53 13.30
N PRO A 305 -4.04 -8.43 12.62
CA PRO A 305 -4.62 -9.61 11.99
C PRO A 305 -5.46 -10.43 12.97
N LEU A 306 -6.50 -11.08 12.46
CA LEU A 306 -7.45 -11.84 13.28
C LEU A 306 -6.77 -12.96 14.09
N GLN A 307 -5.72 -13.56 13.52
CA GLN A 307 -4.97 -14.67 14.11
C GLN A 307 -4.12 -14.25 15.32
N GLU A 308 -3.88 -12.96 15.50
CA GLU A 308 -3.13 -12.42 16.65
C GLU A 308 -4.03 -12.00 17.80
N LEU A 309 -5.34 -11.95 17.57
CA LEU A 309 -6.25 -11.49 18.60
C LEU A 309 -6.27 -12.48 19.75
N ARG A 310 -6.20 -11.91 20.95
CA ARG A 310 -6.35 -12.66 22.18
C ARG A 310 -7.79 -13.10 22.37
N ILE A 311 -7.99 -14.08 23.24
CA ILE A 311 -9.29 -14.62 23.61
C ILE A 311 -10.28 -13.51 24.03
N ASP A 312 -9.83 -12.53 24.83
CA ASP A 312 -10.66 -11.40 25.26
C ASP A 312 -11.09 -10.48 24.10
N GLN A 313 -10.24 -10.33 23.09
CA GLN A 313 -10.52 -9.52 21.89
C GLN A 313 -11.43 -10.26 20.91
N LEU A 314 -11.23 -11.57 20.74
CA LEU A 314 -12.12 -12.44 19.95
C LEU A 314 -13.53 -12.46 20.56
N ALA A 315 -13.62 -12.63 21.89
CA ALA A 315 -14.88 -12.58 22.63
C ALA A 315 -15.60 -11.22 22.49
N LEU A 316 -14.85 -10.11 22.42
CA LEU A 316 -15.41 -8.80 22.14
C LEU A 316 -16.07 -8.75 20.75
N LEU A 317 -15.36 -9.18 19.70
CA LEU A 317 -15.89 -9.19 18.34
C LEU A 317 -17.14 -10.08 18.22
N VAL A 318 -17.12 -11.26 18.83
CA VAL A 318 -18.30 -12.15 18.89
C VAL A 318 -19.45 -11.47 19.63
N GLY A 319 -19.17 -10.84 20.77
CA GLY A 319 -20.17 -10.13 21.56
C GLY A 319 -20.86 -9.00 20.78
N MET A 320 -20.12 -8.36 19.86
CA MET A 320 -20.61 -7.27 19.01
C MET A 320 -21.59 -7.72 17.92
N VAL A 321 -21.54 -8.97 17.46
CA VAL A 321 -22.43 -9.53 16.43
C VAL A 321 -23.91 -9.24 16.71
N LYS A 322 -24.32 -9.36 17.97
CA LYS A 322 -25.71 -9.11 18.40
C LYS A 322 -26.18 -7.68 18.14
N GLY A 323 -25.27 -6.71 18.16
CA GLY A 323 -25.59 -5.29 18.00
C GLY A 323 -24.35 -4.42 17.86
N PRO A 324 -23.72 -4.39 16.67
CA PRO A 324 -22.40 -3.78 16.49
C PRO A 324 -22.33 -2.30 16.86
N SER A 325 -23.36 -1.53 16.49
CA SER A 325 -23.44 -0.11 16.84
C SER A 325 -23.73 0.12 18.34
N TYR A 326 -24.46 -0.79 18.98
CA TYR A 326 -24.83 -0.68 20.40
C TYR A 326 -23.67 -1.09 21.33
N TYR A 327 -22.92 -2.11 20.95
CA TYR A 327 -21.73 -2.62 21.63
C TYR A 327 -20.43 -2.07 21.06
N ASN A 328 -20.46 -0.94 20.36
CA ASN A 328 -19.27 -0.33 19.78
C ASN A 328 -18.30 0.08 20.91
N PRO A 329 -17.10 -0.53 21.01
CA PRO A 329 -16.20 -0.35 22.15
C PRO A 329 -15.56 1.04 22.19
N MET A 330 -15.49 1.75 21.06
CA MET A 330 -14.94 3.11 20.99
C MET A 330 -15.94 4.16 21.49
N ARG A 331 -17.25 3.88 21.35
CA ARG A 331 -18.33 4.80 21.77
C ARG A 331 -18.94 4.44 23.12
N PHE A 332 -19.06 3.14 23.40
CA PHE A 332 -19.81 2.59 24.53
C PHE A 332 -19.01 1.48 25.23
N ALA A 333 -17.82 1.83 25.74
CA ALA A 333 -16.86 0.89 26.32
C ALA A 333 -17.46 0.02 27.45
N GLU A 334 -18.26 0.59 28.35
CA GLU A 334 -18.89 -0.17 29.46
C GLU A 334 -19.79 -1.30 28.93
N ARG A 335 -20.71 -0.99 27.99
CA ARG A 335 -21.61 -1.99 27.39
C ARG A 335 -20.84 -3.07 26.64
N ALA A 336 -19.79 -2.66 25.94
CA ALA A 336 -18.94 -3.56 25.18
C ALA A 336 -18.19 -4.52 26.14
N ARG A 337 -17.67 -4.02 27.26
CA ARG A 337 -17.02 -4.81 28.31
C ARG A 337 -17.98 -5.83 28.92
N GLU A 338 -19.15 -5.39 29.38
CA GLU A 338 -20.16 -6.30 29.95
C GLU A 338 -20.53 -7.42 28.96
N ARG A 339 -20.67 -7.08 27.67
CA ARG A 339 -20.99 -8.05 26.63
C ARG A 339 -19.84 -9.02 26.36
N ARG A 340 -18.60 -8.54 26.33
CA ARG A 340 -17.37 -9.34 26.19
C ARG A 340 -17.23 -10.31 27.38
N ASP A 341 -17.45 -9.84 28.60
CA ASP A 341 -17.33 -10.64 29.82
C ASP A 341 -18.39 -11.75 29.86
N LEU A 342 -19.60 -11.48 29.36
CA LEU A 342 -20.62 -12.51 29.19
C LEU A 342 -20.19 -13.60 28.20
N VAL A 343 -19.60 -13.23 27.06
CA VAL A 343 -19.09 -14.21 26.08
C VAL A 343 -17.98 -15.06 26.71
N LEU A 344 -17.01 -14.44 27.39
CA LEU A 344 -15.95 -15.15 28.11
C LEU A 344 -16.51 -16.13 29.15
N LYS A 345 -17.55 -15.71 29.89
CA LYS A 345 -18.21 -16.56 30.88
C LYS A 345 -18.87 -17.77 30.22
N LEU A 346 -19.57 -17.57 29.10
CA LEU A 346 -20.18 -18.66 28.32
C LEU A 346 -19.12 -19.63 27.79
N MET A 347 -17.97 -19.14 27.33
CA MET A 347 -16.87 -20.00 26.88
C MET A 347 -16.32 -20.86 28.02
N MET A 348 -16.17 -20.30 29.23
CA MET A 348 -15.74 -21.04 30.42
C MET A 348 -16.78 -22.08 30.87
N GLU A 349 -18.07 -21.73 30.89
CA GLU A 349 -19.15 -22.65 31.27
C GLU A 349 -19.30 -23.87 30.33
N HIS A 350 -18.72 -23.78 29.14
CA HIS A 350 -18.73 -24.81 28.11
C HIS A 350 -17.33 -25.43 27.88
N ASP A 351 -16.43 -25.32 28.86
CA ASP A 351 -15.09 -25.93 28.86
C ASP A 351 -14.18 -25.51 27.69
N ILE A 352 -14.50 -24.41 26.99
CA ILE A 352 -13.63 -23.82 25.96
C ILE A 352 -12.47 -23.06 26.63
N LEU A 353 -12.71 -22.47 27.80
CA LEU A 353 -11.71 -21.78 28.61
C LEU A 353 -11.59 -22.40 29.99
N THR A 354 -10.37 -22.51 30.49
CA THR A 354 -10.13 -22.80 31.90
C THR A 354 -10.54 -21.63 32.79
N ALA A 355 -10.83 -21.89 34.06
CA ALA A 355 -11.14 -20.83 35.03
C ALA A 355 -9.99 -19.80 35.15
N GLN A 356 -8.74 -20.24 34.99
CA GLN A 356 -7.57 -19.35 35.02
C GLN A 356 -7.54 -18.44 33.79
N GLU A 357 -7.75 -18.97 32.58
CA GLU A 357 -7.82 -18.17 31.36
C GLU A 357 -8.98 -17.18 31.39
N TYR A 358 -10.15 -17.60 31.88
CA TYR A 358 -11.29 -16.71 32.08
C TYR A 358 -10.96 -15.53 33.01
N GLN A 359 -10.37 -15.79 34.18
CA GLN A 359 -9.98 -14.73 35.13
C GLN A 359 -8.94 -13.77 34.54
N GLN A 360 -7.98 -14.30 33.77
CA GLN A 360 -7.00 -13.48 33.07
C GLN A 360 -7.61 -12.67 31.93
N ALA A 361 -8.59 -13.20 31.21
CA ALA A 361 -9.24 -12.53 30.08
C ALA A 361 -10.21 -11.44 30.55
N VAL A 362 -11.03 -11.71 31.57
CA VAL A 362 -12.07 -10.78 32.06
C VAL A 362 -11.47 -9.52 32.70
N THR A 363 -10.33 -9.65 33.38
CA THR A 363 -9.64 -8.53 34.03
C THR A 363 -8.92 -7.60 33.05
N ARG A 364 -8.73 -8.01 31.79
CA ARG A 364 -8.08 -7.17 30.78
C ARG A 364 -9.00 -6.02 30.34
N PRO A 365 -8.43 -4.83 30.12
CA PRO A 365 -9.12 -3.75 29.41
C PRO A 365 -9.44 -4.16 27.97
N LEU A 366 -10.31 -3.38 27.31
CA LEU A 366 -10.74 -3.67 25.93
C LEU A 366 -9.61 -3.54 24.90
N ASP A 367 -8.55 -2.78 25.18
CA ASP A 367 -7.36 -2.61 24.32
C ASP A 367 -7.66 -2.25 22.85
N VAL A 368 -8.70 -1.46 22.61
CA VAL A 368 -9.04 -0.98 21.26
C VAL A 368 -8.18 0.21 20.84
N GLN A 369 -7.99 0.36 19.53
CA GLN A 369 -7.32 1.52 18.95
C GLN A 369 -8.03 2.82 19.38
N LYS A 370 -7.23 3.86 19.67
CA LYS A 370 -7.75 5.20 19.98
C LYS A 370 -8.50 5.83 18.80
N THR A 371 -8.13 5.47 17.57
CA THR A 371 -8.78 5.93 16.35
C THR A 371 -8.99 4.73 15.45
N ALA A 372 -10.24 4.47 15.07
CA ALA A 372 -10.58 3.41 14.13
C ALA A 372 -10.01 3.75 12.75
N GLN A 373 -8.96 3.06 12.35
CA GLN A 373 -8.40 3.13 11.00
C GLN A 373 -7.99 1.72 10.58
N ILE A 374 -8.38 1.32 9.38
CA ILE A 374 -8.02 0.02 8.79
C ILE A 374 -6.56 0.04 8.33
N ALA A 375 -6.16 1.14 7.69
CA ALA A 375 -4.80 1.42 7.27
C ALA A 375 -4.63 2.94 7.08
N GLY A 376 -3.39 3.43 7.07
CA GLY A 376 -3.12 4.82 6.72
C GLY A 376 -3.47 5.05 5.25
N ARG A 377 -4.19 6.12 4.91
CA ARG A 377 -4.54 6.41 3.50
C ARG A 377 -3.29 6.83 2.74
N GLN A 378 -2.97 6.20 1.61
CA GLN A 378 -2.00 6.69 0.62
C GLN A 378 -2.67 7.00 -0.73
N PRO A 379 -3.56 8.01 -0.84
CA PRO A 379 -4.37 8.23 -2.04
C PRO A 379 -3.54 8.48 -3.29
N ALA A 380 -2.44 9.25 -3.16
CA ALA A 380 -1.55 9.54 -4.28
C ALA A 380 -0.94 8.27 -4.88
N TYR A 381 -0.47 7.34 -4.03
CA TYR A 381 0.09 6.08 -4.48
C TYR A 381 -1.01 5.15 -5.03
N PHE A 382 -2.17 5.10 -4.39
CA PHE A 382 -3.32 4.30 -4.85
C PHE A 382 -3.85 4.74 -6.21
N GLN A 383 -3.76 6.04 -6.53
CA GLN A 383 -4.06 6.52 -7.87
C GLN A 383 -3.10 5.94 -8.91
N GLN A 384 -1.79 5.89 -8.63
CA GLN A 384 -0.81 5.27 -9.53
C GLN A 384 -1.03 3.77 -9.67
N VAL A 385 -1.31 3.07 -8.56
CA VAL A 385 -1.67 1.64 -8.58
C VAL A 385 -2.91 1.41 -9.46
N SER A 386 -3.92 2.27 -9.36
CA SER A 386 -5.14 2.19 -10.17
C SER A 386 -4.88 2.40 -11.66
N ILE A 387 -3.99 3.34 -12.01
CA ILE A 387 -3.57 3.57 -13.40
C ILE A 387 -2.87 2.32 -13.94
N GLU A 388 -1.88 1.79 -13.22
CA GLU A 388 -1.14 0.61 -13.68
C GLU A 388 -2.01 -0.64 -13.74
N LEU A 389 -2.95 -0.83 -12.81
CA LEU A 389 -3.87 -1.98 -12.86
C LEU A 389 -4.70 -1.97 -14.14
N LYS A 390 -5.26 -0.81 -14.49
CA LYS A 390 -6.02 -0.64 -15.74
C LYS A 390 -5.15 -0.86 -16.97
N GLU A 391 -3.92 -0.35 -16.99
CA GLU A 391 -2.99 -0.52 -18.10
C GLU A 391 -2.53 -1.97 -18.29
N LYS A 392 -2.24 -2.70 -17.20
CA LYS A 392 -1.64 -4.04 -17.26
C LYS A 392 -2.66 -5.15 -17.42
N LEU A 393 -3.81 -5.03 -16.76
CA LEU A 393 -4.85 -6.06 -16.80
C LEU A 393 -5.93 -5.77 -17.85
N GLY A 394 -6.14 -4.51 -18.25
CA GLY A 394 -7.20 -4.12 -19.18
C GLY A 394 -8.55 -4.65 -18.72
N ASP A 395 -9.25 -5.35 -19.61
CA ASP A 395 -10.57 -5.95 -19.33
C ASP A 395 -10.54 -7.06 -18.27
N LYS A 396 -9.35 -7.62 -17.94
CA LYS A 396 -9.21 -8.60 -16.85
C LYS A 396 -9.31 -7.95 -15.47
N PHE A 397 -9.17 -6.62 -15.37
CA PHE A 397 -9.34 -5.92 -14.11
C PHE A 397 -10.82 -5.80 -13.76
N LYS A 398 -11.27 -6.64 -12.82
CA LYS A 398 -12.58 -6.53 -12.18
C LYS A 398 -12.38 -6.12 -10.73
N ALA A 399 -12.72 -4.87 -10.41
CA ALA A 399 -12.46 -4.28 -9.10
C ALA A 399 -13.11 -5.07 -7.95
N ASP A 400 -14.20 -5.79 -8.23
CA ASP A 400 -14.97 -6.62 -7.30
C ASP A 400 -14.51 -8.07 -7.22
N SER A 401 -13.54 -8.52 -8.01
CA SER A 401 -13.11 -9.93 -8.00
C SER A 401 -12.24 -10.35 -6.81
N GLY A 402 -12.03 -9.45 -5.83
CA GLY A 402 -11.23 -9.75 -4.64
C GLY A 402 -9.73 -9.89 -4.91
N LEU A 403 -9.21 -9.15 -5.87
CA LEU A 403 -7.80 -9.21 -6.27
C LEU A 403 -6.87 -8.88 -5.09
N ARG A 404 -5.75 -9.57 -5.03
CA ARG A 404 -4.65 -9.30 -4.10
C ARG A 404 -3.51 -8.66 -4.86
N VAL A 405 -3.26 -7.38 -4.60
CA VAL A 405 -2.28 -6.56 -5.30
C VAL A 405 -1.08 -6.34 -4.40
N PHE A 406 0.09 -6.83 -4.83
CA PHE A 406 1.37 -6.55 -4.18
C PHE A 406 2.06 -5.41 -4.91
N THR A 407 2.45 -4.39 -4.16
CA THR A 407 3.06 -3.16 -4.70
C THR A 407 4.53 -3.05 -4.31
N SER A 408 5.21 -2.03 -4.84
CA SER A 408 6.60 -1.72 -4.53
C SER A 408 6.78 -0.74 -3.37
N LEU A 409 5.67 -0.24 -2.79
CA LEU A 409 5.69 0.78 -1.74
C LEU A 409 6.55 0.30 -0.57
N ASP A 410 7.49 1.13 -0.15
CA ASP A 410 8.26 0.95 1.07
C ASP A 410 7.57 1.70 2.22
N PRO A 411 6.96 1.00 3.19
CA PRO A 411 6.23 1.63 4.27
C PRO A 411 7.08 2.59 5.10
N VAL A 412 8.38 2.30 5.25
CA VAL A 412 9.32 3.17 5.97
C VAL A 412 9.55 4.46 5.18
N SER A 413 9.93 4.37 3.89
CA SER A 413 10.11 5.56 3.05
C SER A 413 8.86 6.41 2.96
N GLN A 414 7.68 5.81 2.78
CA GLN A 414 6.42 6.54 2.75
C GLN A 414 6.20 7.33 4.04
N SER A 415 6.27 6.65 5.19
CA SER A 415 6.05 7.27 6.50
C SER A 415 7.04 8.38 6.78
N LYS A 416 8.34 8.17 6.48
CA LYS A 416 9.37 9.18 6.73
C LYS A 416 9.27 10.38 5.79
N LEU A 417 8.83 10.18 4.55
CA LEU A 417 8.63 11.26 3.58
C LEU A 417 7.41 12.12 3.95
N GLU A 418 6.31 11.48 4.37
CA GLU A 418 5.14 12.16 4.92
C GLU A 418 5.51 12.98 6.17
N GLN A 419 6.27 12.39 7.10
CA GLN A 419 6.73 13.08 8.30
C GLN A 419 7.60 14.30 7.95
N ALA A 420 8.54 14.16 7.01
CA ALA A 420 9.39 15.27 6.57
C ALA A 420 8.58 16.44 5.97
N ILE A 421 7.53 16.15 5.20
CA ILE A 421 6.62 17.16 4.65
C ILE A 421 5.82 17.83 5.78
N ASN A 422 5.20 17.03 6.66
CA ASN A 422 4.40 17.54 7.76
C ASN A 422 5.19 18.46 8.71
N ASP A 423 6.47 18.17 8.93
CA ASP A 423 7.33 18.98 9.81
C ASP A 423 7.87 20.23 9.11
N GLN A 424 8.26 20.11 7.84
CA GLN A 424 9.01 21.16 7.14
C GLN A 424 8.11 22.19 6.45
N ILE A 425 6.95 21.79 5.92
CA ILE A 425 6.06 22.73 5.21
C ILE A 425 5.55 23.86 6.10
N PRO A 426 5.11 23.63 7.35
CA PRO A 426 4.70 24.73 8.23
C PRO A 426 5.80 25.77 8.47
N GLN A 427 7.07 25.35 8.50
CA GLN A 427 8.20 26.26 8.65
C GLN A 427 8.46 27.08 7.39
N LEU A 428 8.41 26.43 6.22
CA LEU A 428 8.62 27.10 4.92
C LEU A 428 7.45 28.02 4.54
N ALA A 429 6.23 27.69 4.96
CA ALA A 429 5.04 28.51 4.76
C ALA A 429 5.14 29.89 5.45
N LYS A 430 6.00 30.06 6.46
CA LYS A 430 6.27 31.37 7.07
C LYS A 430 6.89 32.36 6.06
N THR A 431 7.63 31.85 5.07
CA THR A 431 8.23 32.67 4.01
C THR A 431 7.37 32.68 2.74
N ALA A 432 6.82 31.53 2.36
CA ALA A 432 6.12 31.34 1.09
C ALA A 432 4.60 31.62 1.14
N GLY A 433 4.04 31.79 2.34
CA GLY A 433 2.60 31.88 2.57
C GLY A 433 1.94 30.53 2.84
N LYS A 434 0.70 30.56 3.33
CA LYS A 434 -0.07 29.38 3.76
C LYS A 434 -0.50 28.49 2.59
N ASP A 435 -0.53 29.03 1.37
CA ASP A 435 -0.92 28.33 0.14
C ASP A 435 0.24 27.50 -0.47
N LEU A 436 1.40 27.47 0.20
CA LEU A 436 2.50 26.60 -0.22
C LEU A 436 2.04 25.15 -0.19
N GLU A 437 2.24 24.45 -1.31
CA GLU A 437 2.00 23.03 -1.49
C GLU A 437 3.31 22.27 -1.72
N ALA A 438 3.22 20.95 -1.61
CA ALA A 438 4.34 20.04 -1.76
C ALA A 438 3.95 18.80 -2.57
N ALA A 439 4.90 18.26 -3.32
CA ALA A 439 4.78 16.96 -3.97
C ALA A 439 6.13 16.25 -3.86
N ALA A 440 6.12 14.97 -3.54
CA ALA A 440 7.35 14.19 -3.44
C ALA A 440 7.15 12.76 -3.92
N ILE A 441 8.16 12.22 -4.59
CA ILE A 441 8.21 10.83 -5.02
C ILE A 441 9.63 10.30 -4.77
N ALA A 442 9.72 9.11 -4.19
CA ALA A 442 10.96 8.36 -4.04
C ALA A 442 10.85 7.07 -4.86
N VAL A 443 11.86 6.83 -5.70
CA VAL A 443 11.92 5.63 -6.55
C VAL A 443 13.24 4.92 -6.33
N ASP A 444 13.22 3.60 -6.40
CA ASP A 444 14.41 2.76 -6.38
C ASP A 444 15.33 3.13 -7.53
N ARG A 445 16.59 3.38 -7.22
CA ARG A 445 17.57 3.86 -8.19
C ARG A 445 17.79 2.85 -9.33
N ASN A 446 17.77 1.55 -9.02
CA ASN A 446 18.18 0.51 -9.97
C ASN A 446 17.00 -0.06 -10.77
N SER A 447 15.88 -0.28 -10.09
CA SER A 447 14.72 -1.00 -10.63
C SER A 447 13.58 -0.10 -11.12
N GLY A 448 13.58 1.20 -10.78
CA GLY A 448 12.43 2.08 -11.05
C GLY A 448 11.27 1.89 -10.07
N GLU A 449 11.45 1.02 -9.07
CA GLU A 449 10.53 0.72 -7.98
C GLU A 449 9.92 1.96 -7.32
N ILE A 450 8.63 2.33 -7.45
CA ILE A 450 8.12 3.48 -6.69
C ILE A 450 8.03 3.10 -5.21
N ARG A 451 8.89 3.70 -4.37
CA ARG A 451 9.01 3.41 -2.93
C ARG A 451 8.08 4.27 -2.09
N ALA A 452 7.90 5.53 -2.47
CA ALA A 452 7.01 6.45 -1.77
C ALA A 452 6.43 7.51 -2.71
N MET A 453 5.20 7.96 -2.42
CA MET A 453 4.52 9.02 -3.16
C MET A 453 3.65 9.89 -2.23
N VAL A 454 3.88 11.19 -2.23
CA VAL A 454 3.10 12.19 -1.48
C VAL A 454 2.63 13.28 -2.43
N GLY A 455 1.31 13.39 -2.63
CA GLY A 455 0.70 14.27 -3.64
C GLY A 455 0.36 15.70 -3.18
N GLY A 456 0.57 16.05 -1.91
CA GLY A 456 0.17 17.34 -1.34
C GLY A 456 0.74 17.57 0.06
N LYS A 457 0.62 18.80 0.59
CA LYS A 457 1.06 19.11 1.97
C LYS A 457 0.24 18.40 3.05
N ARG A 458 -1.01 18.07 2.75
CA ARG A 458 -1.91 17.32 3.64
C ARG A 458 -1.75 15.83 3.33
N THR A 459 -0.84 15.18 4.04
CA THR A 459 -0.57 13.74 3.85
C THR A 459 -1.83 12.91 4.12
N GLY A 460 -2.12 11.94 3.26
CA GLY A 460 -3.32 11.08 3.38
C GLY A 460 -4.65 11.72 2.97
N TYR A 461 -4.66 12.99 2.52
CA TYR A 461 -5.84 13.60 1.92
C TYR A 461 -6.03 13.12 0.48
N ASP A 462 -7.25 12.69 0.16
CA ASP A 462 -7.63 12.31 -1.19
C ASP A 462 -8.06 13.54 -1.98
N GLY A 463 -7.31 13.88 -3.03
CA GLY A 463 -7.46 15.12 -3.76
C GLY A 463 -6.47 15.23 -4.92
N PHE A 464 -6.13 16.45 -5.32
CA PHE A 464 -5.25 16.68 -6.48
C PHE A 464 -3.83 16.14 -6.23
N ASN A 465 -3.49 15.03 -6.89
CA ASN A 465 -2.18 14.40 -6.79
C ASN A 465 -1.15 15.13 -7.65
N ARG A 466 -0.36 16.00 -7.03
CA ARG A 466 0.62 16.83 -7.72
C ARG A 466 1.79 16.04 -8.28
N VAL A 467 2.07 14.82 -7.80
CA VAL A 467 3.13 13.97 -8.36
C VAL A 467 2.83 13.56 -9.80
N LEU A 468 1.56 13.25 -10.08
CA LEU A 468 1.11 12.78 -11.39
C LEU A 468 0.52 13.89 -12.26
N ASN A 469 -0.08 14.92 -11.65
CA ASN A 469 -0.94 15.87 -12.37
C ASN A 469 -0.41 17.31 -12.39
N ALA A 470 0.54 17.69 -11.52
CA ALA A 470 1.08 19.05 -11.52
C ALA A 470 2.25 19.17 -12.50
N SER A 471 1.96 19.53 -13.75
CA SER A 471 3.00 19.88 -14.72
C SER A 471 3.55 21.28 -14.43
N ARG A 472 4.81 21.37 -14.04
CA ARG A 472 5.48 22.61 -13.59
C ARG A 472 6.84 22.77 -14.24
N GLN A 473 7.26 24.01 -14.48
CA GLN A 473 8.58 24.28 -15.06
C GLN A 473 9.68 23.67 -14.18
N ILE A 474 10.61 22.93 -14.78
CA ILE A 474 11.65 22.21 -14.02
C ILE A 474 12.90 23.06 -13.75
N GLY A 475 13.04 24.17 -14.50
CA GLY A 475 14.16 25.10 -14.37
C GLY A 475 15.52 24.40 -14.46
N SER A 476 16.42 24.72 -13.52
CA SER A 476 17.79 24.18 -13.50
C SER A 476 17.90 22.65 -13.33
N LEU A 477 16.81 21.91 -13.15
CA LEU A 477 16.84 20.44 -13.19
C LEU A 477 17.14 19.86 -14.57
N VAL A 478 17.00 20.63 -15.66
CA VAL A 478 17.35 20.16 -17.01
C VAL A 478 18.86 20.02 -17.21
N LYS A 479 19.67 20.80 -16.47
CA LYS A 479 21.08 21.00 -16.77
C LYS A 479 21.87 19.69 -16.87
N PRO A 480 21.73 18.71 -15.97
CA PRO A 480 22.43 17.44 -16.11
C PRO A 480 22.26 16.78 -17.48
N ALA A 481 21.12 16.92 -18.17
CA ALA A 481 20.94 16.39 -19.52
C ALA A 481 21.83 17.11 -20.57
N VAL A 482 22.05 18.42 -20.42
CA VAL A 482 22.97 19.21 -21.27
C VAL A 482 24.40 18.72 -21.10
N TYR A 483 24.85 18.58 -19.85
CA TYR A 483 26.21 18.10 -19.53
C TYR A 483 26.40 16.63 -19.90
N LEU A 484 25.38 15.79 -19.69
CA LEU A 484 25.37 14.41 -20.17
C LEU A 484 25.57 14.36 -21.68
N THR A 485 24.85 15.19 -22.44
CA THR A 485 25.00 15.26 -23.90
C THR A 485 26.44 15.62 -24.29
N ALA A 486 27.08 16.56 -23.58
CA ALA A 486 28.51 16.86 -23.80
C ALA A 486 29.39 15.62 -23.54
N LEU A 487 29.19 14.97 -22.39
CA LEU A 487 30.03 13.85 -21.93
C LEU A 487 29.83 12.55 -22.73
N THR A 488 28.85 12.49 -23.64
CA THR A 488 28.75 11.44 -24.67
C THR A 488 29.77 11.60 -25.81
N HIS A 489 30.48 12.75 -25.86
CA HIS A 489 31.53 13.04 -26.82
C HIS A 489 32.89 13.17 -26.10
N PRO A 490 33.47 12.06 -25.59
CA PRO A 490 34.68 12.08 -24.74
C PRO A 490 35.90 12.71 -25.41
N ASP A 491 35.97 12.67 -26.75
CA ASP A 491 37.06 13.26 -27.53
C ASP A 491 37.02 14.81 -27.56
N GLN A 492 35.89 15.42 -27.16
CA GLN A 492 35.67 16.87 -27.19
C GLN A 492 35.42 17.45 -25.80
N TYR A 493 34.71 16.72 -24.95
CA TYR A 493 34.26 17.18 -23.65
C TYR A 493 34.60 16.18 -22.56
N ASN A 494 35.18 16.70 -21.48
CA ASN A 494 35.42 15.97 -20.25
C ASN A 494 35.14 16.88 -19.04
N LEU A 495 35.26 16.36 -17.82
CA LEU A 495 34.95 17.12 -16.61
C LEU A 495 35.84 18.36 -16.43
N ALA A 496 37.05 18.35 -16.97
CA ALA A 496 37.99 19.46 -16.90
C ALA A 496 37.83 20.49 -18.04
N THR A 497 37.02 20.22 -19.07
CA THR A 497 36.82 21.13 -20.19
C THR A 497 36.43 22.53 -19.72
N THR A 498 37.20 23.53 -20.14
CA THR A 498 36.94 24.93 -19.81
C THR A 498 35.74 25.47 -20.57
N LEU A 499 34.78 26.03 -19.84
CA LEU A 499 33.61 26.74 -20.36
C LEU A 499 33.72 28.23 -20.07
N GLU A 500 33.21 29.05 -20.98
CA GLU A 500 33.18 30.50 -20.80
C GLU A 500 31.90 30.95 -20.09
N ASP A 501 32.06 31.65 -18.97
CA ASP A 501 31.04 32.36 -18.23
C ASP A 501 31.14 33.86 -18.49
N LYS A 502 30.81 34.27 -19.73
CA LYS A 502 30.79 35.67 -20.21
C LYS A 502 29.42 36.01 -20.81
N PRO A 503 29.01 37.30 -20.84
CA PRO A 503 27.73 37.69 -21.42
C PRO A 503 27.52 37.12 -22.84
N ILE A 504 26.37 36.49 -23.08
CA ILE A 504 25.97 36.00 -24.40
C ILE A 504 24.61 36.58 -24.78
N THR A 505 24.41 36.84 -26.07
CA THR A 505 23.13 37.30 -26.62
C THR A 505 22.79 36.43 -27.82
N LEU A 506 21.65 35.75 -27.75
CA LEU A 506 21.14 34.90 -28.82
C LEU A 506 20.03 35.65 -29.57
N LYS A 507 20.14 35.74 -30.90
CA LYS A 507 19.11 36.34 -31.76
C LYS A 507 18.02 35.31 -32.03
N GLY A 508 16.76 35.67 -31.81
CA GLY A 508 15.58 34.89 -32.14
C GLY A 508 15.11 35.09 -33.57
N SER A 509 14.15 34.27 -34.00
CA SER A 509 13.62 34.23 -35.37
C SER A 509 12.89 35.51 -35.80
N GLU A 510 12.40 36.33 -34.86
CA GLU A 510 11.66 37.58 -35.13
C GLU A 510 12.41 38.83 -34.65
N GLY A 511 13.75 38.79 -34.59
CA GLY A 511 14.57 39.94 -34.15
C GLY A 511 14.60 40.17 -32.64
N SER A 512 13.85 39.38 -31.84
CA SER A 512 13.97 39.35 -30.39
C SER A 512 15.37 38.89 -29.95
N ALA A 513 15.99 39.54 -28.97
CA ALA A 513 17.27 39.11 -28.41
C ALA A 513 17.08 38.51 -27.01
N TRP A 514 17.69 37.35 -26.76
CA TRP A 514 17.70 36.72 -25.44
C TRP A 514 19.10 36.74 -24.84
N THR A 515 19.24 37.37 -23.68
CA THR A 515 20.49 37.51 -22.93
C THR A 515 20.35 36.82 -21.57
N PRO A 516 20.64 35.51 -21.48
CA PRO A 516 20.59 34.80 -20.21
C PRO A 516 21.63 35.35 -19.22
N ARG A 517 21.32 35.28 -17.92
CA ARG A 517 22.22 35.71 -16.83
C ARG A 517 22.32 34.61 -15.79
N ASN A 518 23.45 34.57 -15.09
CA ASN A 518 23.57 33.76 -13.88
C ASN A 518 22.65 34.30 -12.78
N TYR A 519 22.25 33.41 -11.87
CA TYR A 519 21.33 33.72 -10.78
C TYR A 519 21.83 34.88 -9.90
N ASP A 520 23.13 34.88 -9.59
CA ASP A 520 23.82 35.91 -8.81
C ASP A 520 24.21 37.15 -9.64
N ARG A 521 23.89 37.15 -10.94
CA ARG A 521 24.22 38.21 -11.91
C ARG A 521 25.73 38.47 -12.06
N LYS A 522 26.58 37.52 -11.67
CA LYS A 522 28.05 37.61 -11.82
C LYS A 522 28.55 36.70 -12.93
N TYR A 523 29.67 37.08 -13.51
CA TYR A 523 30.41 36.33 -14.53
C TYR A 523 31.76 35.91 -13.94
N ARG A 524 32.16 34.66 -14.17
CA ARG A 524 33.38 34.06 -13.60
C ARG A 524 34.55 33.95 -14.58
N GLY A 525 34.36 34.35 -15.84
CA GLY A 525 35.40 34.16 -16.85
C GLY A 525 35.45 32.70 -17.29
N GLU A 526 36.46 31.96 -16.89
CA GLU A 526 36.59 30.54 -17.23
C GLU A 526 36.17 29.64 -16.07
N VAL A 527 35.39 28.60 -16.37
CA VAL A 527 34.92 27.63 -15.38
C VAL A 527 35.00 26.21 -15.95
N PRO A 528 35.56 25.23 -15.22
CA PRO A 528 35.58 23.85 -15.67
C PRO A 528 34.17 23.25 -15.67
N LEU A 529 33.92 22.33 -16.60
CA LEU A 529 32.62 21.73 -16.87
C LEU A 529 31.95 21.15 -15.61
N TYR A 530 32.68 20.40 -14.79
CA TYR A 530 32.11 19.84 -13.55
C TYR A 530 31.62 20.93 -12.59
N LEU A 531 32.38 22.03 -12.47
CA LEU A 531 32.09 23.12 -11.54
C LEU A 531 30.92 23.97 -12.03
N ALA A 532 30.82 24.18 -13.35
CA ALA A 532 29.69 24.87 -13.96
C ALA A 532 28.36 24.15 -13.66
N LEU A 533 28.36 22.80 -13.71
CA LEU A 533 27.21 21.99 -13.29
C LEU A 533 26.99 22.04 -11.77
N ALA A 534 28.03 21.86 -10.97
CA ALA A 534 27.97 21.85 -9.50
C ALA A 534 27.39 23.16 -8.94
N GLN A 535 27.85 24.30 -9.47
CA GLN A 535 27.35 25.64 -9.13
C GLN A 535 26.08 26.02 -9.89
N SER A 536 25.62 25.18 -10.83
CA SER A 536 24.42 25.40 -11.62
C SER A 536 24.43 26.74 -12.36
N LEU A 537 25.54 27.06 -13.04
CA LEU A 537 25.69 28.32 -13.79
C LEU A 537 24.80 28.31 -15.04
N ASN A 538 24.14 29.42 -15.35
CA ASN A 538 23.20 29.51 -16.46
C ASN A 538 23.93 29.73 -17.78
N VAL A 539 24.84 30.71 -17.80
CA VAL A 539 25.49 31.19 -19.02
C VAL A 539 26.39 30.11 -19.66
N PRO A 540 27.29 29.43 -18.93
CA PRO A 540 28.08 28.33 -19.48
C PRO A 540 27.21 27.17 -19.99
N THR A 541 26.09 26.89 -19.31
CA THR A 541 25.17 25.82 -19.71
C THR A 541 24.48 26.13 -21.03
N VAL A 542 24.03 27.39 -21.23
CA VAL A 542 23.44 27.80 -22.50
C VAL A 542 24.49 27.77 -23.60
N ALA A 543 25.68 28.32 -23.37
CA ALA A 543 26.76 28.31 -24.35
C ALA A 543 27.13 26.87 -24.77
N LEU A 544 27.24 25.96 -23.81
CA LEU A 544 27.49 24.53 -24.06
C LEU A 544 26.36 23.89 -24.86
N GLY A 545 25.11 24.05 -24.42
CA GLY A 545 23.96 23.45 -25.12
C GLY A 545 23.77 23.98 -26.54
N MET A 546 24.08 25.26 -26.79
CA MET A 546 24.06 25.82 -28.15
C MET A 546 25.18 25.26 -29.03
N LYS A 547 26.37 24.97 -28.48
CA LYS A 547 27.45 24.30 -29.21
C LYS A 547 27.11 22.85 -29.56
N LEU A 548 26.43 22.13 -28.65
CA LEU A 548 25.99 20.74 -28.86
C LEU A 548 24.83 20.63 -29.85
N GLY A 549 23.97 21.66 -29.90
CA GLY A 549 22.73 21.67 -30.66
C GLY A 549 21.52 21.29 -29.81
N ILE A 550 20.44 22.05 -29.98
CA ILE A 550 19.18 21.90 -29.22
C ILE A 550 18.57 20.50 -29.43
N ASP A 551 18.62 19.99 -30.67
CA ASP A 551 18.04 18.69 -31.01
C ASP A 551 18.76 17.52 -30.34
N GLN A 552 20.09 17.60 -30.19
CA GLN A 552 20.86 16.57 -29.49
C GLN A 552 20.52 16.54 -27.99
N VAL A 553 20.40 17.72 -27.37
CA VAL A 553 19.96 17.80 -25.96
C VAL A 553 18.53 17.29 -25.80
N SER A 554 17.63 17.60 -26.74
CA SER A 554 16.26 17.08 -26.76
C SER A 554 16.23 15.56 -26.91
N ALA A 555 17.07 14.99 -27.78
CA ALA A 555 17.21 13.55 -27.94
C ALA A 555 17.70 12.87 -26.65
N THR A 556 18.69 13.47 -25.96
CA THR A 556 19.16 12.99 -24.65
C THR A 556 18.04 13.00 -23.61
N LEU A 557 17.24 14.06 -23.53
CA LEU A 557 16.07 14.11 -22.64
C LEU A 557 15.07 13.00 -22.94
N GLY A 558 14.81 12.71 -24.23
CA GLY A 558 14.00 11.58 -24.68
C GLY A 558 14.55 10.22 -24.20
N LYS A 559 15.86 10.00 -24.34
CA LYS A 559 16.55 8.79 -23.84
C LYS A 559 16.41 8.64 -22.32
N LEU A 560 16.47 9.75 -21.57
CA LEU A 560 16.28 9.74 -20.12
C LEU A 560 14.83 9.44 -19.69
N GLY A 561 13.87 9.50 -20.61
CA GLY A 561 12.47 9.14 -20.38
C GLY A 561 11.48 10.31 -20.38
N VAL A 562 11.91 11.50 -20.77
CA VAL A 562 11.01 12.65 -20.98
C VAL A 562 10.25 12.47 -22.29
N ASN A 563 8.95 12.80 -22.30
CA ASN A 563 8.20 12.84 -23.57
C ASN A 563 8.69 14.03 -24.41
N ARG A 564 9.13 13.77 -25.64
CA ARG A 564 9.66 14.81 -26.53
C ARG A 564 8.60 15.85 -26.93
N ASP A 565 7.33 15.49 -26.91
CA ASP A 565 6.23 16.41 -27.21
C ASP A 565 6.07 17.52 -26.16
N GLU A 566 6.58 17.30 -24.94
CA GLU A 566 6.61 18.32 -23.88
C GLU A 566 7.76 19.31 -24.05
N ILE A 567 8.73 19.00 -24.91
CA ILE A 567 9.95 19.79 -25.10
C ILE A 567 9.79 20.70 -26.32
N ARG A 568 9.69 22.01 -26.08
CA ARG A 568 9.81 22.99 -27.15
C ARG A 568 11.29 23.23 -27.49
N PRO A 569 11.74 23.01 -28.74
CA PRO A 569 13.15 23.10 -29.13
C PRO A 569 13.59 24.57 -29.32
N VAL A 570 13.69 25.31 -28.22
CA VAL A 570 14.14 26.72 -28.19
C VAL A 570 15.27 26.90 -27.19
N PRO A 571 16.19 27.89 -27.34
CA PRO A 571 17.35 28.02 -26.46
C PRO A 571 17.05 28.04 -24.95
N SER A 572 15.90 28.59 -24.55
CA SER A 572 15.48 28.62 -23.14
C SER A 572 15.23 27.23 -22.53
N MET A 573 15.02 26.19 -23.35
CA MET A 573 14.87 24.81 -22.88
C MET A 573 16.12 24.32 -22.15
N LEU A 574 17.31 24.84 -22.50
CA LEU A 574 18.59 24.53 -21.85
C LEU A 574 18.63 25.00 -20.38
N LEU A 575 17.68 25.85 -19.98
CA LEU A 575 17.46 26.30 -18.61
C LEU A 575 16.11 25.81 -18.02
N GLY A 576 15.43 24.89 -18.71
CA GLY A 576 14.25 24.18 -18.22
C GLY A 576 12.94 24.96 -18.36
N SER A 577 12.79 25.69 -19.46
CA SER A 577 11.56 26.44 -19.79
C SER A 577 10.39 25.56 -20.31
N PHE A 578 10.35 24.30 -19.91
CA PHE A 578 9.27 23.35 -20.19
C PHE A 578 8.83 22.69 -18.89
N SER A 579 7.61 22.16 -18.90
CA SER A 579 6.96 21.67 -17.69
C SER A 579 6.92 20.16 -17.65
N LEU A 580 7.29 19.57 -16.50
CA LEU A 580 7.16 18.15 -16.22
C LEU A 580 6.46 17.95 -14.88
N THR A 581 5.90 16.77 -14.68
CA THR A 581 5.41 16.33 -13.37
C THR A 581 6.57 15.78 -12.52
N PRO A 582 6.47 15.77 -11.18
CA PRO A 582 7.45 15.13 -10.31
C PRO A 582 7.74 13.67 -10.69
N TYR A 583 6.74 12.93 -11.18
CA TYR A 583 6.90 11.57 -11.70
C TYR A 583 7.87 11.52 -12.91
N GLN A 584 7.66 12.38 -13.90
CA GLN A 584 8.51 12.45 -15.10
C GLN A 584 9.94 12.88 -14.75
N VAL A 585 10.09 13.83 -13.82
CA VAL A 585 11.40 14.24 -13.31
C VAL A 585 12.10 13.07 -12.61
N ALA A 586 11.37 12.29 -11.79
CA ALA A 586 11.93 11.10 -11.15
C ALA A 586 12.41 10.07 -12.17
N GLN A 587 11.65 9.82 -13.25
CA GLN A 587 12.08 8.92 -14.33
C GLN A 587 13.37 9.40 -15.00
N MET A 588 13.46 10.71 -15.29
CA MET A 588 14.64 11.31 -15.92
C MET A 588 15.90 11.08 -15.07
N TYR A 589 15.81 11.33 -13.76
CA TYR A 589 16.94 11.17 -12.85
C TYR A 589 17.22 9.72 -12.46
N GLN A 590 16.20 8.84 -12.48
CA GLN A 590 16.38 7.40 -12.34
C GLN A 590 17.29 6.88 -13.46
N THR A 591 16.96 7.17 -14.71
CA THR A 591 17.79 6.76 -15.86
C THR A 591 19.20 7.33 -15.78
N LEU A 592 19.32 8.63 -15.47
CA LEU A 592 20.61 9.32 -15.40
C LEU A 592 21.52 8.70 -14.33
N THR A 593 20.98 8.47 -13.13
CA THR A 593 21.79 8.06 -11.98
C THR A 593 21.91 6.56 -11.83
N ASN A 594 21.12 5.76 -12.56
CA ASN A 594 21.30 4.33 -12.75
C ASN A 594 22.34 3.99 -13.83
N SER A 595 23.40 4.80 -13.90
CA SER A 595 24.48 4.65 -14.89
C SER A 595 23.96 4.52 -16.34
N GLY A 596 22.93 5.30 -16.68
CA GLY A 596 22.35 5.36 -18.01
C GLY A 596 21.34 4.27 -18.34
N LYS A 597 21.04 3.37 -17.39
CA LYS A 597 20.03 2.32 -17.54
C LYS A 597 18.64 2.85 -17.18
N LYS A 598 17.74 2.89 -18.16
CA LYS A 598 16.34 3.24 -17.95
C LYS A 598 15.61 2.05 -17.36
N ALA A 599 15.03 2.23 -16.18
CA ALA A 599 14.04 1.34 -15.61
C ALA A 599 12.70 2.11 -15.54
N PRO A 600 11.66 1.72 -16.29
CA PRO A 600 10.36 2.35 -16.22
C PRO A 600 9.84 2.35 -14.78
N LEU A 601 9.36 3.50 -14.31
CA LEU A 601 8.79 3.57 -12.97
C LEU A 601 7.54 2.68 -12.87
N SER A 602 7.41 1.95 -11.76
CA SER A 602 6.25 1.08 -11.52
C SER A 602 5.90 1.02 -10.04
N ALA A 603 4.60 1.01 -9.73
CA ALA A 603 4.05 0.72 -8.41
C ALA A 603 3.67 -0.75 -8.24
N LEU A 604 3.35 -1.47 -9.32
CA LEU A 604 2.88 -2.86 -9.28
C LEU A 604 4.00 -3.89 -9.34
N ARG A 605 3.95 -4.87 -8.42
CA ARG A 605 4.81 -6.06 -8.43
C ARG A 605 4.08 -7.29 -8.89
N SER A 606 2.95 -7.63 -8.28
CA SER A 606 2.13 -8.77 -8.71
C SER A 606 0.66 -8.58 -8.37
N VAL A 607 -0.20 -9.25 -9.13
CA VAL A 607 -1.65 -9.26 -8.93
C VAL A 607 -2.13 -10.70 -8.99
N LEU A 608 -2.81 -11.13 -7.94
CA LEU A 608 -3.37 -12.47 -7.80
C LEU A 608 -4.88 -12.40 -7.67
N ASP A 609 -5.56 -13.45 -8.11
CA ASP A 609 -6.97 -13.67 -7.77
C ASP A 609 -7.12 -14.33 -6.38
N LEU A 610 -8.37 -14.64 -5.99
CA LEU A 610 -8.70 -15.28 -4.72
C LEU A 610 -8.25 -16.74 -4.61
N ASP A 611 -8.07 -17.40 -5.75
CA ASP A 611 -7.62 -18.79 -5.83
C ASP A 611 -6.08 -18.89 -5.77
N GLY A 612 -5.39 -17.76 -5.90
CA GLY A 612 -3.94 -17.65 -5.87
C GLY A 612 -3.29 -17.66 -7.26
N ASN A 613 -4.09 -17.60 -8.34
CA ASN A 613 -3.54 -17.54 -9.69
C ASN A 613 -2.93 -16.16 -9.96
N VAL A 614 -1.73 -16.14 -10.54
CA VAL A 614 -1.04 -14.91 -10.92
C VAL A 614 -1.65 -14.34 -12.20
N LEU A 615 -2.30 -13.18 -12.09
CA LEU A 615 -2.86 -12.44 -13.22
C LEU A 615 -1.83 -11.51 -13.87
N TYR A 616 -0.92 -10.98 -13.06
CA TYR A 616 0.18 -10.11 -13.49
C TYR A 616 1.38 -10.28 -12.56
N GLU A 617 2.57 -10.28 -13.14
CA GLU A 617 3.83 -10.21 -12.41
C GLU A 617 4.81 -9.30 -13.14
N SER A 618 5.47 -8.42 -12.39
CA SER A 618 6.41 -7.44 -12.91
C SER A 618 7.78 -8.10 -13.12
N LEU A 619 8.19 -8.19 -14.37
CA LEU A 619 9.54 -8.59 -14.76
C LEU A 619 10.43 -7.33 -14.90
N PRO A 620 11.65 -7.31 -14.33
CA PRO A 620 12.54 -6.16 -14.46
C PRO A 620 12.83 -5.82 -15.93
N LYS A 621 12.36 -4.65 -16.38
CA LYS A 621 12.64 -4.12 -17.73
C LYS A 621 13.67 -3.01 -17.64
N VAL A 622 14.94 -3.38 -17.69
CA VAL A 622 16.05 -2.43 -17.63
C VAL A 622 16.79 -2.41 -18.96
N SER A 623 16.92 -1.24 -19.57
CA SER A 623 17.60 -1.07 -20.86
C SER A 623 18.62 0.06 -20.79
N GLN A 624 19.81 -0.14 -21.35
CA GLN A 624 20.80 0.93 -21.49
C GLN A 624 20.26 2.01 -22.46
N ALA A 625 20.05 3.23 -21.98
CA ALA A 625 19.47 4.33 -22.76
C ALA A 625 20.51 5.37 -23.19
N VAL A 626 21.54 5.59 -22.38
CA VAL A 626 22.69 6.48 -22.65
C VAL A 626 23.99 5.80 -22.21
N ASP A 627 25.14 6.26 -22.66
CA ASP A 627 26.43 5.66 -22.31
C ASP A 627 26.67 5.64 -20.79
N GLN A 628 27.14 4.49 -20.31
CA GLN A 628 27.37 4.25 -18.88
C GLN A 628 28.37 5.25 -18.30
N GLN A 629 29.45 5.52 -19.05
CA GLN A 629 30.54 6.43 -18.73
C GLN A 629 30.03 7.87 -18.58
N ALA A 630 29.27 8.35 -19.57
CA ALA A 630 28.75 9.72 -19.58
C ALA A 630 27.75 9.95 -18.43
N ALA A 631 26.86 8.99 -18.17
CA ALA A 631 25.91 9.02 -17.06
C ALA A 631 26.62 8.98 -15.69
N TRP A 632 27.66 8.14 -15.57
CA TRP A 632 28.49 8.06 -14.37
C TRP A 632 29.23 9.38 -14.10
N LEU A 633 29.86 9.97 -15.11
CA LEU A 633 30.57 11.26 -14.99
C LEU A 633 29.62 12.41 -14.64
N THR A 634 28.41 12.41 -15.21
CA THR A 634 27.36 13.38 -14.87
C THR A 634 26.92 13.21 -13.41
N THR A 635 26.73 11.97 -12.96
CA THR A 635 26.39 11.68 -11.56
C THR A 635 27.53 12.08 -10.61
N TYR A 636 28.79 11.87 -11.01
CA TYR A 636 29.96 12.36 -10.27
C TYR A 636 29.94 13.88 -10.13
N ALA A 637 29.67 14.62 -11.21
CA ALA A 637 29.55 16.08 -11.15
C ALA A 637 28.36 16.53 -10.28
N MET A 638 27.27 15.76 -10.21
CA MET A 638 26.18 16.00 -9.26
C MET A 638 26.60 15.77 -7.79
N LYS A 639 27.51 14.83 -7.51
CA LYS A 639 28.13 14.68 -6.18
C LYS A 639 28.93 15.93 -5.81
N GLN A 640 29.66 16.52 -6.76
CA GLN A 640 30.33 17.82 -6.56
C GLN A 640 29.33 18.94 -6.26
N GLY A 641 28.16 18.90 -6.91
CA GLY A 641 27.02 19.79 -6.60
C GLY A 641 26.57 19.73 -5.13
N VAL A 642 26.64 18.55 -4.51
CA VAL A 642 26.37 18.37 -3.08
C VAL A 642 27.58 18.71 -2.22
N GLN A 643 28.81 18.42 -2.65
CA GLN A 643 30.02 18.66 -1.84
C GLN A 643 30.34 20.15 -1.71
N GLU A 644 30.35 20.89 -2.82
CA GLU A 644 30.79 22.28 -2.88
C GLU A 644 29.82 23.22 -3.61
N GLY A 645 28.81 22.66 -4.30
CA GLY A 645 27.88 23.41 -5.12
C GLY A 645 26.58 23.86 -4.40
N THR A 646 25.52 23.95 -5.20
CA THR A 646 24.19 24.41 -4.73
C THR A 646 23.54 23.50 -3.68
N GLY A 647 24.01 22.25 -3.55
CA GLY A 647 23.53 21.25 -2.59
C GLY A 647 24.33 21.17 -1.27
N ARG A 648 25.35 22.02 -1.08
CA ARG A 648 26.31 21.97 0.04
C ARG A 648 25.74 21.87 1.45
N TYR A 649 24.50 22.29 1.65
CA TYR A 649 23.80 22.12 2.93
C TYR A 649 23.69 20.65 3.37
N LEU A 650 23.61 19.71 2.41
CA LEU A 650 23.55 18.28 2.71
C LEU A 650 24.91 17.72 3.14
N ASN A 651 26.01 18.20 2.55
CA ASN A 651 27.35 17.69 2.87
C ASN A 651 27.73 17.92 4.34
N ALA A 652 27.30 19.03 4.93
CA ALA A 652 27.55 19.32 6.35
C ALA A 652 26.88 18.32 7.32
N GLN A 653 25.85 17.60 6.87
CA GLN A 653 25.06 16.68 7.71
C GLN A 653 25.21 15.21 7.30
N PHE A 654 25.50 14.93 6.03
CA PHE A 654 25.44 13.59 5.44
C PHE A 654 26.66 13.28 4.55
N SER A 655 27.83 13.82 4.89
CA SER A 655 29.06 13.62 4.11
C SER A 655 29.40 12.13 3.89
N SER A 656 29.15 11.28 4.88
CA SER A 656 29.38 9.82 4.81
C SER A 656 28.55 9.12 3.73
N ALA A 657 27.37 9.64 3.41
CA ALA A 657 26.48 9.07 2.40
C ALA A 657 26.91 9.39 0.97
N ALA A 658 27.83 10.35 0.78
CA ALA A 658 28.37 10.73 -0.53
C ALA A 658 27.29 10.99 -1.60
N LEU A 659 26.21 11.68 -1.19
CA LEU A 659 25.01 11.94 -1.98
C LEU A 659 25.29 12.67 -3.29
N ALA A 660 24.45 12.44 -4.29
CA ALA A 660 24.34 13.28 -5.47
C ALA A 660 23.04 14.09 -5.42
N GLY A 661 22.98 15.22 -6.12
CA GLY A 661 21.73 15.95 -6.22
C GLY A 661 21.78 17.17 -7.12
N LYS A 662 20.59 17.69 -7.45
CA LYS A 662 20.43 18.87 -8.27
C LYS A 662 19.30 19.75 -7.74
N THR A 663 19.61 21.03 -7.59
CA THR A 663 18.62 22.09 -7.30
C THR A 663 17.95 22.57 -8.59
N GLY A 664 16.65 22.85 -8.51
CA GLY A 664 15.90 23.55 -9.55
C GLY A 664 15.19 24.76 -8.94
N THR A 665 15.30 25.88 -9.64
CA THR A 665 14.59 27.13 -9.30
C THR A 665 14.10 27.71 -10.61
N THR A 666 12.83 28.12 -10.66
CA THR A 666 12.23 28.78 -11.83
C THR A 666 12.23 30.30 -11.65
N ASN A 667 11.87 31.02 -12.72
CA ASN A 667 11.76 32.48 -12.68
C ASN A 667 10.78 32.92 -11.59
N ASP A 668 11.06 34.08 -10.98
CA ASP A 668 10.33 34.64 -9.84
C ASP A 668 10.23 33.70 -8.61
N ASN A 669 11.03 32.63 -8.55
CA ASN A 669 10.96 31.60 -7.50
C ASN A 669 9.53 31.01 -7.37
N ARG A 670 8.86 30.72 -8.49
CA ARG A 670 7.53 30.09 -8.49
C ARG A 670 7.61 28.62 -8.04
N ASP A 671 8.64 27.91 -8.51
CA ASP A 671 8.87 26.51 -8.21
C ASP A 671 10.24 26.32 -7.55
N SER A 672 10.21 25.58 -6.44
CA SER A 672 11.39 25.10 -5.75
C SER A 672 11.47 23.60 -5.93
N TRP A 673 12.52 23.14 -6.60
CA TRP A 673 12.76 21.74 -6.88
C TRP A 673 14.07 21.25 -6.26
N PHE A 674 14.07 19.99 -5.85
CA PHE A 674 15.28 19.27 -5.54
C PHE A 674 15.15 17.80 -5.94
N VAL A 675 16.19 17.28 -6.61
CA VAL A 675 16.35 15.84 -6.79
C VAL A 675 17.59 15.41 -6.01
N GLY A 676 17.39 14.52 -5.05
CA GLY A 676 18.45 13.92 -4.25
C GLY A 676 18.60 12.44 -4.57
N VAL A 677 19.84 11.95 -4.52
CA VAL A 677 20.17 10.55 -4.82
C VAL A 677 21.11 10.01 -3.75
N ASP A 678 20.71 8.89 -3.14
CA ASP A 678 21.53 8.09 -2.23
C ASP A 678 21.81 6.71 -2.86
N GLY A 679 22.38 5.77 -2.09
CA GLY A 679 22.67 4.41 -2.58
C GLY A 679 21.42 3.63 -3.03
N ARG A 680 20.24 3.99 -2.52
CA ARG A 680 18.99 3.23 -2.65
C ARG A 680 17.98 3.91 -3.58
N GLU A 681 17.79 5.22 -3.43
CA GLU A 681 16.65 5.95 -3.97
C GLU A 681 17.05 7.22 -4.73
N VAL A 682 16.23 7.55 -5.72
CA VAL A 682 16.12 8.86 -6.36
C VAL A 682 14.86 9.53 -5.81
N THR A 683 15.03 10.62 -5.06
CA THR A 683 13.92 11.36 -4.44
C THR A 683 13.74 12.72 -5.12
N THR A 684 12.58 12.92 -5.76
CA THR A 684 12.18 14.19 -6.37
C THR A 684 11.20 14.90 -5.45
N ILE A 685 11.52 16.14 -5.08
CA ILE A 685 10.64 17.01 -4.29
C ILE A 685 10.39 18.32 -5.03
N TRP A 686 9.11 18.70 -5.11
CA TRP A 686 8.64 19.98 -5.61
C TRP A 686 7.88 20.71 -4.51
N LEU A 687 8.12 22.02 -4.40
CA LEU A 687 7.32 22.96 -3.65
C LEU A 687 6.89 24.12 -4.55
N GLY A 688 5.64 24.53 -4.44
CA GLY A 688 5.07 25.61 -5.24
C GLY A 688 3.69 26.00 -4.72
N ARG A 689 3.05 26.94 -5.41
CA ARG A 689 1.65 27.32 -5.14
C ARG A 689 0.77 26.90 -6.31
N ASP A 690 -0.43 26.44 -6.01
CA ASP A 690 -1.37 26.00 -7.06
C ASP A 690 -1.72 27.14 -8.03
N ASP A 691 -1.89 28.36 -7.49
CA ASP A 691 -2.11 29.61 -8.23
C ASP A 691 -0.90 30.10 -9.06
N ASN A 692 0.22 29.36 -9.03
CA ASN A 692 1.47 29.65 -9.72
C ASN A 692 2.11 31.00 -9.33
N GLN A 693 1.77 31.55 -8.17
CA GLN A 693 2.39 32.75 -7.64
C GLN A 693 3.79 32.46 -7.04
N PRO A 694 4.67 33.48 -6.93
CA PRO A 694 5.98 33.35 -6.30
C PRO A 694 5.94 32.76 -4.88
N THR A 695 6.86 31.83 -4.59
CA THR A 695 7.05 31.26 -3.24
C THR A 695 8.13 31.96 -2.43
N LYS A 696 8.99 32.76 -3.08
CA LYS A 696 10.25 33.30 -2.50
C LYS A 696 11.25 32.20 -2.09
N LEU A 697 10.98 30.93 -2.37
CA LEU A 697 11.86 29.80 -2.08
C LEU A 697 12.65 29.41 -3.34
N THR A 698 13.93 29.16 -3.17
CA THR A 698 14.79 28.55 -4.19
C THR A 698 14.82 27.04 -3.99
N GLY A 699 15.35 26.27 -4.94
CA GLY A 699 15.59 24.83 -4.73
C GLY A 699 16.39 24.52 -3.46
N ALA A 700 17.36 25.37 -3.10
CA ALA A 700 18.22 25.19 -1.92
C ALA A 700 17.59 25.63 -0.58
N SER A 701 16.67 26.60 -0.60
CA SER A 701 15.98 27.09 0.60
C SER A 701 14.62 26.42 0.85
N GLY A 702 14.02 25.79 -0.18
CA GLY A 702 12.75 25.06 -0.10
C GLY A 702 12.92 23.55 -0.17
N ALA A 703 12.75 22.96 -1.35
CA ALA A 703 12.69 21.50 -1.57
C ALA A 703 13.88 20.72 -0.98
N LEU A 704 15.10 21.27 -1.07
CA LEU A 704 16.29 20.66 -0.47
C LEU A 704 16.15 20.48 1.05
N ARG A 705 15.45 21.38 1.74
CA ARG A 705 15.23 21.30 3.20
C ARG A 705 14.28 20.18 3.57
N VAL A 706 13.27 19.93 2.76
CA VAL A 706 12.38 18.76 2.91
C VAL A 706 13.18 17.47 2.68
N TYR A 707 14.03 17.42 1.65
CA TYR A 707 14.89 16.27 1.40
C TYR A 707 15.85 16.00 2.58
N ALA A 708 16.49 17.04 3.11
CA ALA A 708 17.38 16.91 4.25
C ALA A 708 16.64 16.35 5.48
N GLN A 709 15.40 16.79 5.72
CA GLN A 709 14.59 16.28 6.83
C GLN A 709 14.19 14.82 6.61
N TYR A 710 13.84 14.45 5.37
CA TYR A 710 13.56 13.07 4.99
C TYR A 710 14.77 12.15 5.27
N LEU A 711 15.98 12.58 4.89
CA LEU A 711 17.20 11.81 5.17
C LEU A 711 17.52 11.65 6.66
N LYS A 712 17.16 12.62 7.52
CA LYS A 712 17.30 12.45 8.98
C LYS A 712 16.44 11.32 9.51
N TYR A 713 15.26 11.12 8.93
CA TYR A 713 14.30 10.12 9.39
C TYR A 713 14.53 8.75 8.76
N ARG A 714 14.90 8.70 7.48
CA ARG A 714 15.08 7.45 6.72
C ARG A 714 16.50 6.89 6.79
N ILE A 715 17.49 7.72 7.17
CA ILE A 715 18.94 7.43 7.18
C ILE A 715 19.44 7.06 5.77
N PRO A 716 20.24 7.91 5.09
CA PRO A 716 20.64 7.63 3.71
C PRO A 716 21.61 6.45 3.59
N GLU A 717 21.51 5.72 2.48
CA GLU A 717 22.52 4.72 2.09
C GLU A 717 23.67 5.40 1.33
N LYS A 718 24.91 4.94 1.55
CA LYS A 718 26.06 5.49 0.85
C LYS A 718 25.94 5.27 -0.66
N LEU A 719 25.92 6.36 -1.43
CA LEU A 719 25.93 6.30 -2.89
C LEU A 719 27.29 5.84 -3.41
N GLN A 720 27.38 4.53 -3.65
CA GLN A 720 28.51 3.90 -4.33
C GLN A 720 28.32 4.01 -5.84
N LEU A 721 29.37 4.45 -6.53
CA LEU A 721 29.40 4.54 -7.99
C LEU A 721 30.47 3.57 -8.50
N PRO A 722 30.09 2.33 -8.88
CA PRO A 722 31.04 1.39 -9.47
C PRO A 722 31.74 2.00 -10.68
N TRP A 723 33.06 1.87 -10.77
CA TRP A 723 33.85 2.46 -11.85
C TRP A 723 33.53 1.74 -13.18
N PRO A 724 33.06 2.46 -14.22
CA PRO A 724 32.89 1.88 -15.54
C PRO A 724 34.24 1.64 -16.22
N GLU A 725 34.28 0.71 -17.15
CA GLU A 725 35.44 0.54 -18.04
C GLU A 725 35.70 1.82 -18.84
N GLY A 726 36.98 2.12 -19.09
CA GLY A 726 37.41 3.30 -19.85
C GLY A 726 37.41 4.62 -19.07
N ILE A 727 36.96 4.64 -17.81
CA ILE A 727 37.15 5.80 -16.93
C ILE A 727 38.49 5.68 -16.19
N THR A 728 39.33 6.70 -16.33
CA THR A 728 40.60 6.84 -15.61
C THR A 728 40.66 8.19 -14.89
N THR A 729 41.61 8.38 -13.97
CA THR A 729 41.77 9.66 -13.26
C THR A 729 43.04 10.37 -13.70
N PHE A 730 42.94 11.68 -13.91
CA PHE A 730 44.06 12.54 -14.28
C PHE A 730 44.14 13.74 -13.35
N GLY A 731 45.37 14.19 -13.06
CA GLY A 731 45.62 15.41 -12.29
C GLY A 731 45.41 16.67 -13.13
N PHE A 732 44.89 17.72 -12.50
CA PHE A 732 44.68 19.02 -13.14
C PHE A 732 45.11 20.17 -12.24
N ALA A 733 45.83 21.13 -12.81
CA ALA A 733 46.19 22.38 -12.16
C ALA A 733 45.18 23.48 -12.50
N LYS A 734 44.80 24.28 -11.49
CA LYS A 734 43.91 25.43 -11.67
C LYS A 734 44.66 26.62 -12.25
N GLN A 735 44.13 27.20 -13.34
CA GLN A 735 44.66 28.40 -13.95
C GLN A 735 44.17 29.66 -13.24
N ALA A 736 44.92 30.76 -13.39
CA ALA A 736 44.55 32.07 -12.86
C ALA A 736 43.17 32.56 -13.36
N GLN A 737 42.80 32.21 -14.59
CA GLN A 737 41.53 32.59 -15.24
C GLN A 737 40.34 31.72 -14.78
N GLY A 738 40.60 30.61 -14.08
CA GLY A 738 39.58 29.72 -13.53
C GLY A 738 39.47 28.35 -14.20
N GLY A 739 40.02 28.19 -15.42
CA GLY A 739 40.12 26.92 -16.14
C GLY A 739 41.03 25.88 -15.49
N LEU A 740 41.07 24.67 -16.08
CA LEU A 740 41.93 23.58 -15.66
C LEU A 740 42.87 23.15 -16.79
N THR A 741 44.12 22.86 -16.44
CA THR A 741 45.12 22.30 -17.38
C THR A 741 45.58 20.94 -16.89
N LEU A 742 45.89 20.04 -17.82
CA LEU A 742 46.43 18.73 -17.49
C LEU A 742 47.78 18.86 -16.77
N ASP A 743 47.82 18.40 -15.54
CA ASP A 743 49.00 18.32 -14.69
C ASP A 743 48.97 16.96 -13.99
N CYS A 744 49.57 15.96 -14.62
CA CYS A 744 49.41 14.54 -14.27
C CYS A 744 49.81 14.23 -12.81
N ASP A 745 50.74 15.02 -12.25
CA ASP A 745 51.25 14.87 -10.88
C ASP A 745 50.42 15.66 -9.85
N ASN A 746 49.43 16.43 -10.28
CA ASN A 746 48.61 17.23 -9.39
C ASN A 746 47.75 16.35 -8.46
N ALA A 747 47.62 16.78 -7.21
CA ALA A 747 46.78 16.13 -6.22
C ALA A 747 45.28 16.25 -6.56
N PHE A 748 44.86 17.34 -7.21
CA PHE A 748 43.48 17.50 -7.67
C PHE A 748 43.24 16.65 -8.91
N LYS A 749 42.53 15.53 -8.74
CA LYS A 749 42.23 14.58 -9.81
C LYS A 749 40.76 14.60 -10.21
N LEU A 750 40.52 14.46 -11.50
CA LEU A 750 39.18 14.27 -12.05
C LEU A 750 39.09 12.95 -12.81
N PRO A 751 37.96 12.23 -12.70
CA PRO A 751 37.69 11.09 -13.56
C PRO A 751 37.34 11.56 -14.98
N ILE A 752 37.88 10.89 -15.98
CA ILE A 752 37.73 11.22 -17.40
C ILE A 752 37.47 9.92 -18.17
N TRP A 753 36.57 9.98 -19.15
CA TRP A 753 36.41 8.92 -20.14
C TRP A 753 37.43 9.14 -21.25
N ASP A 754 38.56 8.42 -21.19
CA ASP A 754 39.67 8.55 -22.15
C ASP A 754 39.64 7.38 -23.13
N ASN A 755 38.60 7.34 -23.98
CA ASN A 755 38.35 6.22 -24.90
C ASN A 755 39.53 5.97 -25.87
N GLN A 756 40.17 7.03 -26.34
CA GLN A 756 41.30 6.98 -27.26
C GLN A 756 42.68 6.94 -26.55
N GLN A 757 42.70 6.87 -25.22
CA GLN A 757 43.92 6.92 -24.40
C GLN A 757 44.83 8.13 -24.67
N GLN A 758 44.28 9.26 -25.15
CA GLN A 758 45.05 10.44 -25.52
C GLN A 758 45.68 11.10 -24.30
N LEU A 759 44.90 11.26 -23.23
CA LEU A 759 45.38 11.87 -21.98
C LEU A 759 46.37 10.94 -21.27
N LYS A 760 46.10 9.64 -21.31
CA LYS A 760 47.03 8.62 -20.82
C LYS A 760 48.39 8.72 -21.53
N GLN A 761 48.41 8.73 -22.86
CA GLN A 761 49.63 8.91 -23.64
C GLN A 761 50.32 10.25 -23.34
N GLN A 762 49.57 11.33 -23.16
CA GLN A 762 50.15 12.64 -22.78
C GLN A 762 50.80 12.61 -21.38
N CYS A 763 50.28 11.83 -20.44
CA CYS A 763 50.89 11.67 -19.12
C CYS A 763 52.06 10.69 -19.12
N GLU A 764 52.00 9.62 -19.93
CA GLU A 764 53.07 8.62 -20.04
C GLU A 764 54.27 9.12 -20.88
N ASN A 765 54.03 9.91 -21.93
CA ASN A 765 55.06 10.46 -22.81
C ASN A 765 55.72 11.74 -22.28
N ARG A 766 55.40 12.17 -21.05
CA ARG A 766 56.18 13.25 -20.42
C ARG A 766 57.53 12.69 -20.01
N PRO A 767 58.67 13.29 -20.43
CA PRO A 767 59.96 12.92 -19.87
C PRO A 767 59.85 13.13 -18.37
N THR A 768 60.00 12.03 -17.61
CA THR A 768 59.89 11.97 -16.16
C THR A 768 60.40 13.27 -15.53
N GLU A 769 59.52 14.00 -14.84
CA GLU A 769 59.77 15.31 -14.20
C GLU A 769 61.08 15.37 -13.37
N TRP A 770 61.64 14.22 -12.97
CA TRP A 770 62.98 14.14 -12.37
C TRP A 770 64.08 14.76 -13.26
N LEU A 771 63.98 14.66 -14.59
CA LEU A 771 64.96 15.23 -15.53
C LEU A 771 64.88 16.76 -15.58
N LYS A 772 63.69 17.34 -15.40
CA LYS A 772 63.51 18.80 -15.26
C LYS A 772 63.95 19.29 -13.88
N LYS A 773 63.79 18.48 -12.84
CA LYS A 773 64.31 18.78 -11.49
C LYS A 773 65.83 18.69 -11.38
N LEU A 774 66.49 17.92 -12.27
CA LEU A 774 67.96 17.82 -12.35
C LEU A 774 68.62 18.98 -13.10
N PHE A 775 67.86 19.70 -13.93
CA PHE A 775 68.40 20.72 -14.81
C PHE A 775 67.49 21.97 -14.80
N PRO A 776 67.56 22.80 -13.74
CA PRO A 776 66.95 24.11 -13.75
C PRO A 776 67.84 25.04 -14.60
N TRP A 777 67.50 25.20 -15.88
CA TRP A 777 68.08 26.23 -16.75
C TRP A 777 67.11 27.40 -16.83
#